data_AF-A0A7K2XS15-F1
#
_entry.id   AF-A0A7K2XS15-F1
#
_cell.length_a   1.000
_cell.length_b   1.000
_cell.length_c   1.000
_cell.angle_alpha   90.00
_cell.angle_beta   90.00
_cell.angle_gamma   90.00
#
_symmetry.space_group_name_H-M   'P 1'
#
loop_
_entity.id
_entity.type
_entity.pdbx_description
1 polymer ?
#
loop_
_entity_poly.entity_id
_entity_poly.type
_entity_poly.pdbx_seq_one_letter_code
_entity_poly.pdbx_strand_id
1 'polypeptide(L)'
;MGTAQQAERRLGSKGLLSLMSAALLTFAASVAFVGGSVPASADPIEQCTATTGAIVAVDFGPFGGKVDKGCDTTPTTGYELLQTAGFTMEGTVHDGPAFICRIGKGTGTQYPTPDKEACVLTPQATAYWSYWTASPGQRKWSYSQQGAMARNPKPGDVEAWVYGGTDIAGTKGKPSFSPDDIRGFTTADPTVPTTPPKVPAGSVDVPAATRWVTGTLTDGERVVDEGSTTPNHHLTTEAVFALAAADRKSPVAKKIADFLARPAQTDAYAYPAGKDGIPDATAAARLALVAEATGKDPRAFGGHDLLGDLVKYTCPRDIGDGETIEGCFTKGDFRTTGQADAQAMAVIALVNAGVTPPAHSVARLTHLQCEDGGFTSVLIRPGSMGCESEAGATGLITLALERAGGHETVLQKARNYLKRSQLATGAWPAVHYETTGTPAATAWAAQALRALGDEAFADAGISWLSEHQLRTGGFGFAEDDTESRLYPTATAAVAGAGGDLVSLTAKPTEPSTPTTPPAGEGPDLKKGVTYLTAPSRLVQGRFYESRPGSGFADYGLTIDGAYALAATGGDNAALRNIVDFMDKGGKDGQKRGIHDWTLVGTTYANGGSIGKAAVLAQSVGRDPRDFGGQDLIAALAKITCQAKTSTRQECAAKGNYAYATSVFKQSLGVMAQLRAGEKAAAAEPVAYLKSLQHPSGAWVSLIGEPSGPEVDSTAMAAMTVDLLPDADSQAAVDKALAWLAAQQKDDGGFPGASGNSVNSAALAVQGLSLDAPKYSSQISKARKFLASQQNGDGGFNVAKGGQTGSDLRASTQAVGGATGISFGALTRDLTGTTPEPIPSTSGGTSGGSAGGNGSPVIVTPGESGGGSGSAGGSGGGGGGGPLASTGAQVGVLAAAAPALTLGGWGLTRAAKRRRRTGAGA
;
A
#
# COMPACT_ATOMS: atom_id res chain seq x y z
N MET A 1 -56.13 -29.73 -49.04
CA MET A 1 -57.09 -30.85 -49.06
C MET A 1 -57.79 -30.82 -47.71
N GLY A 2 -58.94 -30.17 -47.56
CA GLY A 2 -60.29 -30.66 -47.88
C GLY A 2 -61.01 -30.97 -46.55
N THR A 3 -61.62 -29.97 -45.89
CA THR A 3 -63.06 -29.62 -45.86
C THR A 3 -64.01 -30.65 -45.22
N ALA A 4 -64.71 -30.14 -44.20
CA ALA A 4 -66.16 -30.25 -43.94
C ALA A 4 -66.74 -31.63 -43.50
N GLN A 5 -67.29 -31.78 -42.29
CA GLN A 5 -68.53 -31.19 -41.70
C GLN A 5 -69.75 -32.08 -41.96
N GLN A 6 -70.46 -32.40 -40.87
CA GLN A 6 -71.93 -32.55 -40.70
C GLN A 6 -72.23 -33.67 -39.68
N ALA A 7 -73.32 -33.69 -38.90
CA ALA A 7 -74.27 -32.72 -38.36
C ALA A 7 -75.34 -33.56 -37.63
N GLU A 8 -75.90 -33.04 -36.53
CA GLU A 8 -77.31 -33.24 -36.09
C GLU A 8 -77.77 -34.69 -35.68
N ARG A 9 -78.66 -34.97 -34.72
CA ARG A 9 -79.78 -34.22 -34.11
C ARG A 9 -80.36 -35.01 -32.90
N ARG A 10 -80.84 -34.24 -31.90
CA ARG A 10 -82.10 -34.34 -31.11
C ARG A 10 -82.34 -35.47 -30.08
N LEU A 11 -82.47 -35.05 -28.80
CA LEU A 11 -83.71 -34.97 -27.96
C LEU A 11 -84.03 -36.30 -27.25
N GLY A 12 -83.81 -36.45 -25.93
CA GLY A 12 -84.70 -36.00 -24.84
C GLY A 12 -85.60 -37.19 -24.42
N SER A 13 -85.93 -37.50 -23.17
CA SER A 13 -85.67 -36.95 -21.85
C SER A 13 -86.10 -37.99 -20.80
N LYS A 14 -85.39 -38.03 -19.66
CA LYS A 14 -85.86 -38.39 -18.30
C LYS A 14 -86.26 -39.84 -17.96
N GLY A 15 -85.59 -40.31 -16.91
CA GLY A 15 -85.85 -41.52 -16.12
C GLY A 15 -84.57 -41.85 -15.33
N LEU A 16 -84.06 -40.94 -14.50
CA LEU A 16 -84.31 -40.88 -13.06
C LEU A 16 -84.30 -42.26 -12.37
N LEU A 17 -83.26 -42.43 -11.53
CA LEU A 17 -83.20 -43.33 -10.38
C LEU A 17 -83.03 -44.83 -10.66
N SER A 18 -81.88 -45.23 -11.22
CA SER A 18 -81.21 -46.46 -10.75
C SER A 18 -79.80 -46.57 -11.34
N LEU A 19 -78.90 -45.67 -10.93
CA LEU A 19 -77.44 -45.85 -11.02
C LEU A 19 -76.77 -45.02 -9.90
N MET A 20 -77.35 -45.04 -8.70
CA MET A 20 -76.66 -44.60 -7.49
C MET A 20 -75.71 -45.72 -7.08
N SER A 21 -74.45 -45.64 -7.54
CA SER A 21 -73.22 -46.26 -6.97
C SER A 21 -72.02 -46.25 -7.93
N ALA A 22 -72.15 -45.72 -9.15
CA ALA A 22 -71.02 -45.61 -10.10
C ALA A 22 -70.69 -44.17 -10.55
N ALA A 23 -71.32 -43.15 -9.96
CA ALA A 23 -71.18 -41.74 -10.35
C ALA A 23 -70.68 -40.82 -9.23
N LEU A 24 -69.90 -41.36 -8.28
CA LEU A 24 -69.16 -40.56 -7.27
C LEU A 24 -67.66 -40.42 -7.60
N LEU A 25 -67.19 -41.00 -8.71
CA LEU A 25 -65.79 -40.96 -9.14
C LEU A 25 -65.51 -40.10 -10.40
N THR A 26 -66.53 -39.47 -10.98
CA THR A 26 -66.35 -38.58 -12.16
C THR A 26 -66.97 -37.19 -12.00
N PHE A 27 -67.66 -36.90 -10.90
CA PHE A 27 -68.23 -35.56 -10.63
C PHE A 27 -67.39 -34.67 -9.70
N ALA A 28 -66.21 -35.12 -9.27
CA ALA A 28 -65.17 -34.24 -8.70
C ALA A 28 -64.28 -33.59 -9.78
N ALA A 29 -64.37 -34.05 -11.03
CA ALA A 29 -63.53 -33.58 -12.14
C ALA A 29 -64.18 -32.50 -13.02
N SER A 30 -65.39 -32.02 -12.70
CA SER A 30 -66.12 -31.06 -13.56
C SER A 30 -66.63 -29.80 -12.84
N VAL A 31 -66.33 -29.61 -11.55
CA VAL A 31 -66.56 -28.33 -10.82
C VAL A 31 -65.24 -27.67 -10.38
N ALA A 32 -64.11 -28.19 -10.85
CA ALA A 32 -62.78 -27.61 -10.60
C ALA A 32 -62.29 -26.66 -11.71
N PHE A 33 -63.20 -26.07 -12.50
CA PHE A 33 -62.86 -25.06 -13.54
C PHE A 33 -63.69 -23.77 -13.45
N VAL A 34 -64.11 -23.43 -12.24
CA VAL A 34 -64.32 -22.02 -11.84
C VAL A 34 -63.65 -21.82 -10.48
N GLY A 35 -62.37 -22.19 -10.40
CA GLY A 35 -61.47 -21.61 -9.40
C GLY A 35 -61.12 -20.24 -9.91
N GLY A 36 -61.59 -19.19 -9.23
CA GLY A 36 -61.10 -17.84 -9.49
C GLY A 36 -59.58 -17.87 -9.52
N SER A 37 -58.97 -17.28 -10.54
CA SER A 37 -57.55 -16.99 -10.57
C SER A 37 -57.19 -16.39 -9.21
N VAL A 38 -56.49 -17.18 -8.38
CA VAL A 38 -55.87 -16.65 -7.17
C VAL A 38 -55.02 -15.49 -7.67
N PRO A 39 -55.23 -14.24 -7.21
CA PRO A 39 -54.37 -13.15 -7.64
C PRO A 39 -52.95 -13.60 -7.34
N ALA A 40 -52.07 -13.55 -8.35
CA ALA A 40 -50.66 -13.85 -8.18
C ALA A 40 -50.15 -12.98 -7.03
N SER A 41 -49.95 -13.61 -5.87
CA SER A 41 -49.38 -12.97 -4.71
C SER A 41 -47.89 -13.16 -4.87
N ALA A 42 -47.14 -12.07 -4.89
CA ALA A 42 -45.69 -12.12 -4.82
C ALA A 42 -45.24 -13.08 -3.72
N ASP A 43 -44.20 -13.86 -4.00
CA ASP A 43 -43.55 -14.63 -2.95
C ASP A 43 -43.05 -13.66 -1.87
N PRO A 44 -43.06 -14.06 -0.58
CA PRO A 44 -42.47 -13.24 0.46
C PRO A 44 -41.02 -12.90 0.12
N ILE A 45 -40.65 -11.61 0.25
CA ILE A 45 -39.38 -11.08 -0.25
C ILE A 45 -38.16 -11.82 0.33
N GLU A 46 -38.29 -12.34 1.55
CA GLU A 46 -37.29 -13.13 2.28
C GLU A 46 -37.02 -14.53 1.68
N GLN A 47 -37.87 -15.02 0.77
CA GLN A 47 -37.69 -16.32 0.11
C GLN A 47 -36.79 -16.23 -1.12
N CYS A 48 -36.66 -15.04 -1.70
CA CYS A 48 -35.64 -14.78 -2.71
C CYS A 48 -34.30 -14.51 -2.03
N THR A 49 -33.33 -15.39 -2.23
CA THR A 49 -31.99 -15.35 -1.65
C THR A 49 -30.94 -15.33 -2.75
N ALA A 50 -29.65 -15.30 -2.38
CA ALA A 50 -28.55 -15.39 -3.35
C ALA A 50 -28.55 -16.71 -4.15
N THR A 51 -29.24 -17.75 -3.66
CA THR A 51 -29.27 -19.09 -4.27
C THR A 51 -30.68 -19.55 -4.66
N THR A 52 -31.71 -18.72 -4.42
CA THR A 52 -33.11 -19.04 -4.70
C THR A 52 -33.84 -17.82 -5.26
N GLY A 53 -34.53 -17.94 -6.40
CA GLY A 53 -35.40 -16.88 -6.92
C GLY A 53 -34.70 -15.61 -7.40
N ALA A 54 -35.48 -14.61 -7.81
CA ALA A 54 -35.00 -13.28 -8.19
C ALA A 54 -35.93 -12.18 -7.65
N ILE A 55 -35.38 -10.97 -7.46
CA ILE A 55 -36.15 -9.81 -6.98
C ILE A 55 -36.27 -8.78 -8.10
N VAL A 56 -37.45 -8.23 -8.29
CA VAL A 56 -37.68 -7.11 -9.21
C VAL A 56 -38.15 -5.87 -8.47
N ALA A 57 -37.63 -4.72 -8.90
CA ALA A 57 -37.96 -3.40 -8.39
C ALA A 57 -38.55 -2.51 -9.49
N VAL A 58 -39.57 -1.73 -9.16
CA VAL A 58 -40.16 -0.75 -10.08
C VAL A 58 -40.15 0.62 -9.43
N ASP A 59 -39.56 1.60 -10.12
CA ASP A 59 -39.49 2.99 -9.66
C ASP A 59 -40.72 3.80 -10.09
N PHE A 60 -41.63 4.03 -9.15
CA PHE A 60 -42.76 4.95 -9.35
C PHE A 60 -42.45 6.41 -8.98
N GLY A 61 -41.20 6.73 -8.62
CA GLY A 61 -40.74 8.06 -8.25
C GLY A 61 -41.09 9.17 -9.24
N PRO A 62 -40.93 8.99 -10.57
CA PRO A 62 -41.36 9.97 -11.57
C PRO A 62 -42.85 10.33 -11.52
N PHE A 63 -43.68 9.50 -10.89
CA PHE A 63 -45.12 9.68 -10.72
C PHE A 63 -45.50 10.06 -9.27
N GLY A 64 -44.51 10.42 -8.43
CA GLY A 64 -44.70 10.74 -7.02
C GLY A 64 -44.85 9.54 -6.08
N GLY A 65 -44.57 8.33 -6.59
CA GLY A 65 -44.58 7.09 -5.83
C GLY A 65 -43.23 6.74 -5.18
N LYS A 66 -43.13 5.51 -4.68
CA LYS A 66 -41.89 4.93 -4.13
C LYS A 66 -41.36 3.83 -5.05
N VAL A 67 -40.13 3.36 -4.78
CA VAL A 67 -39.65 2.10 -5.36
C VAL A 67 -40.38 0.95 -4.66
N ASP A 68 -41.08 0.14 -5.44
CA ASP A 68 -41.74 -1.07 -4.96
C ASP A 68 -40.95 -2.31 -5.40
N LYS A 69 -40.90 -3.33 -4.54
CA LYS A 69 -40.20 -4.60 -4.77
C LYS A 69 -41.17 -5.77 -4.73
N GLY A 70 -40.80 -6.86 -5.40
CA GLY A 70 -41.43 -8.17 -5.26
C GLY A 70 -40.49 -9.31 -5.66
N CYS A 71 -40.85 -10.53 -5.25
CA CYS A 71 -40.03 -11.73 -5.36
C CYS A 71 -40.80 -12.81 -6.15
N ASP A 72 -40.05 -13.58 -6.92
CA ASP A 72 -40.45 -14.86 -7.50
C ASP A 72 -39.33 -15.87 -7.23
N THR A 73 -39.66 -17.00 -6.59
CA THR A 73 -38.69 -18.04 -6.24
C THR A 73 -38.27 -18.92 -7.43
N THR A 74 -39.04 -18.92 -8.52
CA THR A 74 -38.81 -19.77 -9.70
C THR A 74 -39.08 -19.06 -11.04
N PRO A 75 -38.55 -17.84 -11.27
CA PRO A 75 -38.86 -17.10 -12.49
C PRO A 75 -38.23 -17.79 -13.70
N THR A 76 -38.99 -17.99 -14.76
CA THR A 76 -38.46 -18.50 -16.03
C THR A 76 -38.08 -17.37 -16.98
N THR A 77 -38.72 -16.20 -16.85
CA THR A 77 -38.39 -14.98 -17.61
C THR A 77 -38.44 -13.72 -16.74
N GLY A 78 -37.79 -12.63 -17.16
CA GLY A 78 -37.89 -11.33 -16.49
C GLY A 78 -39.30 -10.73 -16.54
N TYR A 79 -40.08 -11.06 -17.57
CA TYR A 79 -41.49 -10.66 -17.67
C TYR A 79 -42.36 -11.41 -16.64
N GLU A 80 -42.14 -12.71 -16.49
CA GLU A 80 -42.80 -13.52 -15.46
C GLU A 80 -42.40 -13.05 -14.06
N LEU A 81 -41.11 -12.80 -13.83
CA LEU A 81 -40.63 -12.23 -12.57
C LEU A 81 -41.40 -10.94 -12.22
N LEU A 82 -41.55 -10.01 -13.16
CA LEU A 82 -42.33 -8.78 -12.96
C LEU A 82 -43.81 -9.07 -12.63
N GLN A 83 -44.43 -10.00 -13.34
CA GLN A 83 -45.83 -10.37 -13.14
C GLN A 83 -46.08 -11.04 -11.79
N THR A 84 -45.33 -12.10 -11.49
CA THR A 84 -45.44 -12.91 -10.28
C THR A 84 -45.10 -12.09 -9.04
N ALA A 85 -44.15 -11.15 -9.15
CA ALA A 85 -43.83 -10.18 -8.11
C ALA A 85 -44.96 -9.17 -7.79
N GLY A 86 -46.13 -9.30 -8.42
CA GLY A 86 -47.34 -8.55 -8.11
C GLY A 86 -47.49 -7.23 -8.86
N PHE A 87 -46.68 -7.02 -9.92
CA PHE A 87 -46.84 -5.87 -10.81
C PHE A 87 -47.82 -6.20 -11.94
N THR A 88 -48.55 -5.18 -12.39
CA THR A 88 -49.45 -5.28 -13.53
C THR A 88 -48.86 -4.52 -14.70
N MET A 89 -48.92 -5.10 -15.90
CA MET A 89 -48.35 -4.51 -17.10
C MET A 89 -49.40 -4.33 -18.19
N GLU A 90 -49.24 -3.28 -18.99
CA GLU A 90 -49.98 -3.10 -20.24
C GLU A 90 -48.97 -2.91 -21.37
N GLY A 91 -49.12 -3.68 -22.45
CA GLY A 91 -48.28 -3.55 -23.63
C GLY A 91 -48.79 -2.51 -24.62
N THR A 92 -48.11 -2.35 -25.75
CA THR A 92 -48.62 -1.53 -26.86
C THR A 92 -49.60 -2.33 -27.72
N VAL A 93 -50.54 -1.64 -28.37
CA VAL A 93 -51.43 -2.25 -29.38
C VAL A 93 -50.64 -2.74 -30.60
N HIS A 94 -49.64 -1.96 -31.03
CA HIS A 94 -48.82 -2.26 -32.20
C HIS A 94 -47.89 -3.48 -32.02
N ASP A 95 -47.19 -3.57 -30.88
CA ASP A 95 -46.11 -4.55 -30.66
C ASP A 95 -46.49 -5.66 -29.66
N GLY A 96 -47.69 -5.56 -29.09
CA GLY A 96 -48.24 -6.55 -28.18
C GLY A 96 -47.71 -6.45 -26.74
N PRO A 97 -48.07 -7.44 -25.88
CA PRO A 97 -47.80 -7.39 -24.44
C PRO A 97 -46.31 -7.40 -24.07
N ALA A 98 -45.44 -7.83 -25.00
CA ALA A 98 -43.99 -7.86 -24.81
C ALA A 98 -43.36 -6.47 -24.73
N PHE A 99 -43.99 -5.46 -25.35
CA PHE A 99 -43.52 -4.08 -25.31
C PHE A 99 -44.24 -3.33 -24.18
N ILE A 100 -43.67 -3.37 -22.97
CA ILE A 100 -44.32 -2.83 -21.76
C ILE A 100 -44.44 -1.31 -21.84
N CYS A 101 -45.68 -0.84 -21.90
CA CYS A 101 -46.04 0.57 -21.99
C CYS A 101 -46.42 1.14 -20.62
N ARG A 102 -47.13 0.36 -19.79
CA ARG A 102 -47.46 0.75 -18.42
C ARG A 102 -47.07 -0.31 -17.41
N ILE A 103 -46.72 0.14 -16.20
CA ILE A 103 -46.53 -0.71 -15.03
C ILE A 103 -47.34 -0.15 -13.86
N GLY A 104 -47.99 -1.01 -13.09
CA GLY A 104 -48.66 -0.72 -11.83
C GLY A 104 -48.43 -1.85 -10.82
N LYS A 105 -49.05 -1.77 -9.63
CA LYS A 105 -48.91 -2.80 -8.58
C LYS A 105 -50.27 -3.24 -8.06
N GLY A 106 -50.55 -4.54 -8.08
CA GLY A 106 -51.84 -5.11 -7.71
C GLY A 106 -53.00 -4.45 -8.48
N THR A 107 -54.04 -4.00 -7.75
CA THR A 107 -55.17 -3.23 -8.30
C THR A 107 -54.94 -1.71 -8.35
N GLY A 108 -53.71 -1.27 -8.09
CA GLY A 108 -53.33 0.14 -8.10
C GLY A 108 -53.23 0.75 -9.50
N THR A 109 -53.07 2.07 -9.55
CA THR A 109 -52.93 2.83 -10.80
C THR A 109 -51.71 2.37 -11.60
N GLN A 110 -51.88 2.16 -12.90
CA GLN A 110 -50.79 1.94 -13.84
C GLN A 110 -50.27 3.26 -14.40
N TYR A 111 -48.94 3.34 -14.58
CA TYR A 111 -48.26 4.53 -15.07
C TYR A 111 -47.43 4.25 -16.32
N PRO A 112 -47.34 5.21 -17.27
CA PRO A 112 -48.08 6.48 -17.31
C PRO A 112 -49.59 6.27 -17.47
N THR A 113 -50.40 7.19 -16.96
CA THR A 113 -51.86 7.11 -17.10
C THR A 113 -52.31 7.28 -18.56
N PRO A 114 -53.50 6.79 -18.95
CA PRO A 114 -53.97 6.84 -20.34
C PRO A 114 -54.04 8.23 -21.00
N ASP A 115 -54.10 9.30 -20.22
CA ASP A 115 -54.05 10.68 -20.71
C ASP A 115 -52.62 11.15 -21.10
N LYS A 116 -51.59 10.42 -20.67
CA LYS A 116 -50.17 10.75 -20.91
C LYS A 116 -49.53 9.90 -22.00
N GLU A 117 -49.90 8.64 -22.05
CA GLU A 117 -49.48 7.70 -23.08
C GLU A 117 -50.72 6.89 -23.45
N ALA A 118 -51.00 6.68 -24.74
CA ALA A 118 -52.18 5.94 -25.19
C ALA A 118 -51.88 4.43 -25.35
N CYS A 119 -50.60 4.04 -25.37
CA CYS A 119 -50.12 2.68 -25.61
C CYS A 119 -50.57 2.10 -26.96
N VAL A 120 -50.70 2.95 -27.96
CA VAL A 120 -51.00 2.50 -29.34
C VAL A 120 -49.72 2.12 -30.07
N LEU A 121 -48.69 2.96 -29.99
CA LEU A 121 -47.38 2.80 -30.65
C LEU A 121 -46.26 2.62 -29.61
N THR A 122 -45.07 2.23 -30.06
CA THR A 122 -43.87 2.21 -29.22
C THR A 122 -43.59 3.59 -28.59
N PRO A 123 -43.48 3.68 -27.26
CA PRO A 123 -43.04 4.89 -26.56
C PRO A 123 -41.75 5.50 -27.11
N GLN A 124 -41.65 6.83 -27.05
CA GLN A 124 -40.46 7.56 -27.53
C GLN A 124 -39.28 7.34 -26.58
N ALA A 125 -38.04 7.32 -27.10
CA ALA A 125 -36.82 7.13 -26.31
C ALA A 125 -36.60 8.18 -25.21
N THR A 126 -37.33 9.31 -25.26
CA THR A 126 -37.32 10.36 -24.25
C THR A 126 -38.15 10.04 -23.01
N ALA A 127 -39.06 9.07 -23.05
CA ALA A 127 -39.91 8.67 -21.92
C ALA A 127 -40.49 7.25 -22.10
N TYR A 128 -39.81 6.24 -21.58
CA TYR A 128 -40.27 4.84 -21.58
C TYR A 128 -39.83 4.09 -20.33
N TRP A 129 -40.41 2.91 -20.09
CA TRP A 129 -39.97 1.98 -19.06
C TRP A 129 -38.69 1.28 -19.49
N SER A 130 -37.55 1.71 -18.95
CA SER A 130 -36.24 1.12 -19.17
C SER A 130 -35.99 -0.05 -18.21
N TYR A 131 -35.35 -1.11 -18.73
CA TYR A 131 -35.15 -2.38 -18.04
C TYR A 131 -33.68 -2.59 -17.69
N TRP A 132 -33.42 -2.91 -16.42
CA TRP A 132 -32.08 -2.99 -15.84
C TRP A 132 -31.90 -4.28 -15.06
N THR A 133 -30.69 -4.83 -15.05
CA THR A 133 -30.39 -6.12 -14.45
C THR A 133 -29.09 -6.07 -13.67
N ALA A 134 -28.99 -6.86 -12.60
CA ALA A 134 -27.77 -7.07 -11.85
C ALA A 134 -27.73 -8.49 -11.25
N SER A 135 -26.75 -9.29 -11.65
CA SER A 135 -26.53 -10.64 -11.12
C SER A 135 -25.94 -10.64 -9.71
N PRO A 136 -25.96 -11.76 -8.98
CA PRO A 136 -25.32 -11.88 -7.66
C PRO A 136 -23.91 -11.26 -7.64
N GLY A 137 -23.60 -10.46 -6.61
CA GLY A 137 -22.32 -9.74 -6.49
C GLY A 137 -22.23 -8.42 -7.26
N GLN A 138 -23.09 -8.18 -8.26
CA GLN A 138 -23.05 -6.92 -9.03
C GLN A 138 -23.68 -5.76 -8.24
N ARG A 139 -22.90 -4.69 -8.03
CA ARG A 139 -23.31 -3.49 -7.27
C ARG A 139 -23.83 -2.35 -8.14
N LYS A 140 -23.87 -2.55 -9.45
CA LYS A 140 -24.36 -1.58 -10.45
C LYS A 140 -25.38 -2.23 -11.36
N TRP A 141 -26.32 -1.40 -11.81
CA TRP A 141 -27.29 -1.76 -12.83
C TRP A 141 -26.65 -1.82 -14.21
N SER A 142 -26.95 -2.88 -14.95
CA SER A 142 -26.67 -3.00 -16.38
C SER A 142 -27.95 -2.77 -17.17
N TYR A 143 -27.91 -1.92 -18.19
CA TYR A 143 -29.05 -1.73 -19.08
C TYR A 143 -29.24 -2.99 -19.93
N SER A 144 -30.44 -3.57 -19.90
CA SER A 144 -30.69 -4.82 -20.60
C SER A 144 -30.78 -4.60 -22.11
N GLN A 145 -29.94 -5.32 -22.85
CA GLN A 145 -30.02 -5.40 -24.32
C GLN A 145 -31.05 -6.43 -24.79
N GLN A 146 -31.69 -7.15 -23.86
CA GLN A 146 -32.72 -8.13 -24.11
C GLN A 146 -34.05 -7.64 -23.52
N GLY A 147 -35.16 -7.90 -24.23
CA GLY A 147 -36.50 -7.71 -23.67
C GLY A 147 -36.77 -8.70 -22.54
N ALA A 148 -37.63 -8.33 -21.60
CA ALA A 148 -37.89 -9.11 -20.38
C ALA A 148 -38.43 -10.53 -20.64
N MET A 149 -39.09 -10.77 -21.78
CA MET A 149 -39.51 -12.12 -22.20
C MET A 149 -38.37 -13.00 -22.70
N ALA A 150 -37.26 -12.41 -23.16
CA ALA A 150 -36.11 -13.13 -23.70
C ALA A 150 -35.00 -13.35 -22.66
N ARG A 151 -35.08 -12.66 -21.51
CA ARG A 151 -34.14 -12.81 -20.42
C ARG A 151 -34.61 -13.87 -19.43
N ASN A 152 -33.72 -14.79 -19.07
CA ASN A 152 -33.93 -15.80 -18.03
C ASN A 152 -33.17 -15.40 -16.75
N PRO A 153 -33.86 -14.93 -15.69
CA PRO A 153 -33.23 -14.59 -14.43
C PRO A 153 -32.62 -15.83 -13.76
N LYS A 154 -31.46 -15.68 -13.14
CA LYS A 154 -30.82 -16.71 -12.33
C LYS A 154 -31.11 -16.51 -10.84
N PRO A 155 -30.98 -17.55 -10.00
CA PRO A 155 -31.07 -17.38 -8.56
C PRO A 155 -30.15 -16.26 -8.05
N GLY A 156 -30.71 -15.34 -7.26
CA GLY A 156 -30.05 -14.15 -6.71
C GLY A 156 -29.91 -12.95 -7.66
N ASP A 157 -30.42 -13.03 -8.90
CA ASP A 157 -30.50 -11.87 -9.78
C ASP A 157 -31.46 -10.82 -9.18
N VAL A 158 -31.17 -9.54 -9.45
CA VAL A 158 -32.12 -8.45 -9.27
C VAL A 158 -32.35 -7.68 -10.56
N GLU A 159 -33.59 -7.24 -10.75
CA GLU A 159 -34.02 -6.51 -11.93
C GLU A 159 -34.73 -5.22 -11.54
N ALA A 160 -34.66 -4.20 -12.39
CA ALA A 160 -35.26 -2.91 -12.13
C ALA A 160 -35.94 -2.31 -13.37
N TRP A 161 -37.06 -1.63 -13.14
CA TRP A 161 -37.80 -0.86 -14.13
C TRP A 161 -37.88 0.60 -13.73
N VAL A 162 -37.45 1.50 -14.62
CA VAL A 162 -37.41 2.95 -14.37
C VAL A 162 -38.00 3.69 -15.55
N TYR A 163 -38.90 4.64 -15.27
CA TYR A 163 -39.55 5.44 -16.30
C TYR A 163 -38.80 6.75 -16.56
N GLY A 164 -38.40 6.99 -17.82
CA GLY A 164 -37.75 8.24 -18.20
C GLY A 164 -37.01 8.17 -19.54
N GLY A 165 -36.18 9.17 -19.80
CA GLY A 165 -35.30 9.20 -20.98
C GLY A 165 -34.04 8.39 -20.72
N THR A 166 -33.85 7.33 -21.51
CA THR A 166 -32.71 6.42 -21.43
C THR A 166 -32.08 6.32 -22.83
N ASP A 167 -30.76 6.45 -22.91
CA ASP A 167 -30.03 6.33 -24.18
C ASP A 167 -29.82 4.86 -24.54
N ILE A 168 -29.57 4.58 -25.82
CA ILE A 168 -29.37 3.22 -26.35
C ILE A 168 -28.26 2.44 -25.62
N ALA A 169 -27.22 3.14 -25.15
CA ALA A 169 -26.09 2.54 -24.43
C ALA A 169 -26.36 2.38 -22.92
N GLY A 170 -27.48 2.90 -22.40
CA GLY A 170 -27.80 2.84 -20.97
C GLY A 170 -26.84 3.64 -20.09
N THR A 171 -26.19 4.66 -20.63
CA THR A 171 -25.29 5.54 -19.86
C THR A 171 -26.04 6.64 -19.10
N LYS A 172 -27.28 6.92 -19.49
CA LYS A 172 -28.25 7.85 -18.88
C LYS A 172 -29.55 7.11 -18.56
N GLY A 173 -30.34 7.64 -17.63
CA GLY A 173 -31.63 7.06 -17.24
C GLY A 173 -31.56 5.84 -16.30
N LYS A 174 -30.38 5.57 -15.71
CA LYS A 174 -30.17 4.49 -14.74
C LYS A 174 -30.98 4.67 -13.44
N PRO A 175 -31.31 3.58 -12.72
CA PRO A 175 -31.99 3.67 -11.43
C PRO A 175 -31.23 4.51 -10.42
N SER A 176 -31.95 5.25 -9.59
CA SER A 176 -31.38 6.09 -8.51
C SER A 176 -31.08 5.31 -7.22
N PHE A 177 -31.46 4.04 -7.17
CA PHE A 177 -31.16 3.08 -6.09
C PHE A 177 -30.16 2.04 -6.59
N SER A 178 -29.46 1.35 -5.68
CA SER A 178 -28.50 0.30 -6.01
C SER A 178 -29.15 -1.09 -6.09
N PRO A 179 -28.55 -2.06 -6.79
CA PRO A 179 -28.93 -3.47 -6.70
C PRO A 179 -28.95 -4.00 -5.25
N ASP A 180 -28.04 -3.52 -4.41
CA ASP A 180 -27.92 -3.93 -3.00
C ASP A 180 -29.12 -3.47 -2.17
N ASP A 181 -29.62 -2.24 -2.41
CA ASP A 181 -30.86 -1.73 -1.79
C ASP A 181 -32.07 -2.63 -2.11
N ILE A 182 -32.06 -3.25 -3.29
CA ILE A 182 -33.11 -4.17 -3.73
C ILE A 182 -32.97 -5.53 -3.05
N ARG A 183 -31.77 -6.10 -3.02
CA ARG A 183 -31.47 -7.39 -2.37
C ARG A 183 -31.78 -7.42 -0.88
N GLY A 184 -31.93 -6.26 -0.22
CA GLY A 184 -32.24 -6.20 1.20
C GLY A 184 -31.09 -6.66 2.09
N PHE A 185 -29.92 -6.92 1.49
CA PHE A 185 -28.68 -6.78 2.23
C PHE A 185 -28.58 -5.31 2.61
N THR A 186 -28.57 -5.03 3.91
CA THR A 186 -27.64 -4.00 4.36
C THR A 186 -26.28 -4.53 3.92
N THR A 187 -25.80 -4.15 2.73
CA THR A 187 -24.36 -4.16 2.56
C THR A 187 -23.87 -3.33 3.71
N ALA A 188 -23.16 -3.98 4.64
CA ALA A 188 -22.36 -3.27 5.59
C ALA A 188 -21.72 -2.12 4.83
N ASP A 189 -21.88 -0.90 5.33
CA ASP A 189 -20.76 0.01 5.26
C ASP A 189 -19.57 -0.82 5.75
N PRO A 190 -18.64 -1.25 4.88
CA PRO A 190 -17.70 -2.25 5.29
C PRO A 190 -16.63 -1.47 6.02
N THR A 191 -16.82 -1.32 7.32
CA THR A 191 -15.73 -0.99 8.22
C THR A 191 -14.63 -1.99 7.89
N VAL A 192 -13.52 -1.49 7.36
CA VAL A 192 -12.33 -2.31 7.10
C VAL A 192 -12.00 -2.98 8.43
N PRO A 193 -11.96 -4.32 8.50
CA PRO A 193 -11.69 -4.99 9.76
C PRO A 193 -10.39 -4.46 10.35
N THR A 194 -10.43 -4.00 11.60
CA THR A 194 -9.24 -3.52 12.31
C THR A 194 -8.46 -4.66 12.96
N THR A 195 -9.12 -5.81 13.16
CA THR A 195 -8.55 -7.04 13.72
C THR A 195 -8.78 -8.22 12.78
N PRO A 196 -7.82 -9.16 12.66
CA PRO A 196 -7.97 -10.34 11.82
C PRO A 196 -9.00 -11.33 12.39
N PRO A 197 -9.43 -12.33 11.61
CA PRO A 197 -10.17 -13.49 12.10
C PRO A 197 -9.43 -14.19 13.24
N LYS A 198 -10.19 -14.73 14.19
CA LYS A 198 -9.63 -15.51 15.31
C LYS A 198 -9.38 -16.95 14.86
N VAL A 199 -8.15 -17.24 14.49
CA VAL A 199 -7.68 -18.57 14.12
C VAL A 199 -6.57 -19.04 15.07
N PRO A 200 -6.31 -20.35 15.20
CA PRO A 200 -5.14 -20.85 15.91
C PRO A 200 -3.84 -20.28 15.31
N ALA A 201 -2.73 -20.33 16.05
CA ALA A 201 -1.43 -20.05 15.46
C ALA A 201 -0.96 -21.27 14.66
N GLY A 202 -0.38 -21.03 13.48
CA GLY A 202 0.11 -22.09 12.61
C GLY A 202 1.24 -21.58 11.72
N SER A 203 2.10 -22.48 11.25
CA SER A 203 3.22 -22.15 10.35
C SER A 203 3.35 -23.19 9.26
N VAL A 204 3.63 -22.75 8.04
CA VAL A 204 3.94 -23.65 6.91
C VAL A 204 5.28 -24.35 7.16
N ASP A 205 5.34 -25.66 6.98
CA ASP A 205 6.61 -26.42 6.95
C ASP A 205 7.30 -26.17 5.60
N VAL A 206 8.01 -25.04 5.52
CA VAL A 206 8.79 -24.63 4.35
C VAL A 206 9.84 -25.69 3.96
N PRO A 207 10.57 -26.33 4.91
CA PRO A 207 11.42 -27.46 4.59
C PRO A 207 10.69 -28.63 3.91
N ALA A 208 9.47 -28.98 4.33
CA ALA A 208 8.69 -30.03 3.66
C ALA A 208 8.24 -29.61 2.26
N ALA A 209 7.77 -28.37 2.10
CA ALA A 209 7.38 -27.83 0.80
C ALA A 209 8.55 -27.84 -0.19
N THR A 210 9.74 -27.39 0.23
CA THR A 210 10.94 -27.37 -0.62
C THR A 210 11.52 -28.74 -0.91
N ARG A 211 11.43 -29.70 0.03
CA ARG A 211 11.75 -31.11 -0.23
C ARG A 211 10.82 -31.68 -1.30
N TRP A 212 9.52 -31.42 -1.20
CA TRP A 212 8.55 -31.86 -2.18
C TRP A 212 8.81 -31.25 -3.56
N VAL A 213 9.01 -29.92 -3.64
CA VAL A 213 9.40 -29.21 -4.87
C VAL A 213 10.64 -29.85 -5.50
N THR A 214 11.69 -30.12 -4.70
CA THR A 214 12.91 -30.76 -5.18
C THR A 214 12.64 -32.15 -5.76
N GLY A 215 11.71 -32.91 -5.15
CA GLY A 215 11.29 -34.23 -5.62
C GLY A 215 10.53 -34.22 -6.95
N THR A 216 9.97 -33.08 -7.36
CA THR A 216 9.31 -32.93 -8.69
C THR A 216 10.29 -32.69 -9.84
N LEU A 217 11.57 -32.46 -9.54
CA LEU A 217 12.56 -32.10 -10.55
C LEU A 217 13.06 -33.34 -11.29
N THR A 218 13.01 -33.30 -12.62
CA THR A 218 13.72 -34.22 -13.50
C THR A 218 15.17 -33.80 -13.63
N ASP A 219 16.10 -34.76 -13.49
CA ASP A 219 17.56 -34.56 -13.46
C ASP A 219 18.04 -33.52 -12.42
N GLY A 220 17.17 -33.14 -11.49
CA GLY A 220 17.40 -32.07 -10.52
C GLY A 220 17.60 -30.69 -11.15
N GLU A 221 17.07 -30.42 -12.36
CA GLU A 221 17.24 -29.12 -13.04
C GLU A 221 15.97 -28.53 -13.66
N ARG A 222 14.89 -29.32 -13.84
CA ARG A 222 13.66 -28.85 -14.50
C ARG A 222 12.43 -29.61 -14.03
N VAL A 223 11.26 -29.02 -14.21
CA VAL A 223 9.97 -29.71 -14.08
C VAL A 223 9.53 -30.18 -15.47
N VAL A 224 8.97 -31.38 -15.56
CA VAL A 224 8.34 -31.91 -16.77
C VAL A 224 6.94 -32.38 -16.41
N ASP A 225 5.97 -32.13 -17.29
CA ASP A 225 4.62 -32.64 -17.11
C ASP A 225 4.60 -34.16 -17.30
N GLU A 226 3.64 -34.83 -16.66
CA GLU A 226 3.50 -36.29 -16.76
C GLU A 226 3.36 -36.72 -18.23
N GLY A 227 4.18 -37.69 -18.65
CA GLY A 227 4.21 -38.18 -20.03
C GLY A 227 4.93 -37.27 -21.03
N SER A 228 5.46 -36.13 -20.60
CA SER A 228 6.24 -35.23 -21.46
C SER A 228 7.75 -35.39 -21.27
N THR A 229 8.50 -35.07 -22.32
CA THR A 229 9.96 -34.90 -22.27
C THR A 229 10.38 -33.43 -22.38
N THR A 230 9.43 -32.53 -22.70
CA THR A 230 9.69 -31.10 -22.79
C THR A 230 9.64 -30.46 -21.41
N PRO A 231 10.57 -29.55 -21.10
CA PRO A 231 10.52 -28.80 -19.84
C PRO A 231 9.23 -27.96 -19.76
N ASN A 232 8.60 -27.97 -18.59
CA ASN A 232 7.60 -26.98 -18.24
C ASN A 232 8.32 -25.78 -17.62
N HIS A 233 8.66 -24.78 -18.44
CA HIS A 233 9.46 -23.64 -17.98
C HIS A 233 8.77 -22.81 -16.91
N HIS A 234 7.44 -22.64 -17.00
CA HIS A 234 6.67 -21.92 -15.99
C HIS A 234 6.83 -22.58 -14.61
N LEU A 235 6.52 -23.87 -14.49
CA LEU A 235 6.69 -24.61 -13.24
C LEU A 235 8.16 -24.69 -12.81
N THR A 236 9.09 -24.72 -13.75
CA THR A 236 10.52 -24.68 -13.45
C THR A 236 10.93 -23.33 -12.82
N THR A 237 10.36 -22.21 -13.24
CA THR A 237 10.58 -20.91 -12.57
C THR A 237 9.97 -20.85 -11.16
N GLU A 238 8.79 -21.44 -10.96
CA GLU A 238 8.15 -21.54 -9.63
C GLU A 238 9.00 -22.33 -8.63
N ALA A 239 9.63 -23.42 -9.10
CA ALA A 239 10.56 -24.20 -8.27
C ALA A 239 11.75 -23.34 -7.80
N VAL A 240 12.27 -22.43 -8.63
CA VAL A 240 13.34 -21.50 -8.22
C VAL A 240 12.83 -20.57 -7.12
N PHE A 241 11.66 -19.95 -7.27
CA PHE A 241 11.13 -19.02 -6.28
C PHE A 241 10.94 -19.68 -4.92
N ALA A 242 10.36 -20.90 -4.90
CA ALA A 242 10.18 -21.67 -3.67
C ALA A 242 11.51 -21.98 -2.96
N LEU A 243 12.50 -22.44 -3.73
CA LEU A 243 13.80 -22.85 -3.20
C LEU A 243 14.64 -21.63 -2.75
N ALA A 244 14.60 -20.53 -3.50
CA ALA A 244 15.30 -19.30 -3.17
C ALA A 244 14.70 -18.57 -1.96
N ALA A 245 13.38 -18.70 -1.74
CA ALA A 245 12.73 -18.18 -0.55
C ALA A 245 13.16 -18.89 0.73
N ALA A 246 13.30 -20.22 0.68
CA ALA A 246 13.75 -21.00 1.83
C ALA A 246 15.26 -20.86 2.09
N ASP A 247 16.06 -20.81 1.03
CA ASP A 247 17.51 -20.59 1.09
C ASP A 247 17.99 -19.80 -0.14
N ARG A 248 18.33 -18.53 0.08
CA ARG A 248 18.87 -17.64 -0.97
C ARG A 248 20.15 -18.18 -1.62
N LYS A 249 20.88 -19.07 -0.96
CA LYS A 249 22.10 -19.70 -1.47
C LYS A 249 21.85 -21.10 -2.04
N SER A 250 20.59 -21.52 -2.17
CA SER A 250 20.19 -22.87 -2.58
C SER A 250 20.94 -23.33 -3.84
N PRO A 251 21.76 -24.39 -3.75
CA PRO A 251 22.50 -24.92 -4.89
C PRO A 251 21.55 -25.52 -5.95
N VAL A 252 20.38 -26.02 -5.52
CA VAL A 252 19.36 -26.55 -6.43
C VAL A 252 18.71 -25.42 -7.22
N ALA A 253 18.35 -24.30 -6.57
CA ALA A 253 17.81 -23.12 -7.26
C ALA A 253 18.80 -22.59 -8.31
N LYS A 254 20.10 -22.51 -7.97
CA LYS A 254 21.15 -22.11 -8.91
C LYS A 254 21.27 -23.06 -10.10
N LYS A 255 21.22 -24.38 -9.86
CA LYS A 255 21.26 -25.38 -10.94
C LYS A 255 20.07 -25.27 -11.89
N ILE A 256 18.86 -25.02 -11.37
CA ILE A 256 17.68 -24.77 -12.20
C ILE A 256 17.86 -23.47 -13.01
N ALA A 257 18.38 -22.40 -12.39
CA ALA A 257 18.66 -21.16 -13.09
C ALA A 257 19.76 -21.32 -14.17
N ASP A 258 20.76 -22.18 -13.94
CA ASP A 258 21.77 -22.55 -14.96
C ASP A 258 21.13 -23.28 -16.15
N PHE A 259 20.15 -24.16 -15.89
CA PHE A 259 19.37 -24.82 -16.94
C PHE A 259 18.56 -23.81 -17.76
N LEU A 260 17.80 -22.94 -17.08
CA LEU A 260 16.99 -21.91 -17.73
C LEU A 260 17.84 -20.89 -18.51
N ALA A 261 19.05 -20.58 -18.04
CA ALA A 261 19.99 -19.66 -18.69
C ALA A 261 20.72 -20.26 -19.91
N ARG A 262 20.45 -21.51 -20.30
CA ARG A 262 20.93 -22.04 -21.58
C ARG A 262 20.16 -21.34 -22.71
N PRO A 263 20.80 -20.83 -23.77
CA PRO A 263 20.12 -20.11 -24.85
C PRO A 263 18.90 -20.84 -25.40
N ALA A 264 19.02 -22.15 -25.67
CA ALA A 264 17.91 -22.96 -26.17
C ALA A 264 16.68 -22.99 -25.23
N GLN A 265 16.87 -22.86 -23.91
CA GLN A 265 15.77 -22.85 -22.93
C GLN A 265 15.16 -21.46 -22.78
N THR A 266 16.00 -20.42 -22.74
CA THR A 266 15.54 -19.03 -22.74
C THR A 266 14.79 -18.72 -24.03
N ASP A 267 15.32 -19.12 -25.19
CA ASP A 267 14.68 -18.93 -26.50
C ASP A 267 13.33 -19.66 -26.58
N ALA A 268 13.28 -20.92 -26.14
CA ALA A 268 12.04 -21.70 -26.19
C ALA A 268 10.93 -21.11 -25.31
N TYR A 269 11.29 -20.49 -24.18
CA TYR A 269 10.31 -19.96 -23.24
C TYR A 269 9.95 -18.50 -23.51
N ALA A 270 10.95 -17.62 -23.64
CA ALA A 270 10.75 -16.19 -23.78
C ALA A 270 10.74 -15.70 -25.23
N TYR A 271 11.26 -16.46 -26.20
CA TYR A 271 11.34 -16.03 -27.60
C TYR A 271 10.79 -17.09 -28.58
N PRO A 272 9.53 -17.53 -28.42
CA PRO A 272 8.96 -18.59 -29.26
C PRO A 272 8.84 -18.19 -30.74
N ALA A 273 8.82 -16.89 -31.05
CA ALA A 273 8.86 -16.36 -32.41
C ALA A 273 10.26 -16.37 -33.06
N GLY A 274 11.28 -16.84 -32.34
CA GLY A 274 12.68 -16.85 -32.75
C GLY A 274 13.53 -15.86 -31.93
N LYS A 275 14.84 -16.12 -31.87
CA LYS A 275 15.80 -15.38 -31.02
C LYS A 275 15.80 -13.86 -31.19
N ASP A 276 15.45 -13.34 -32.37
CA ASP A 276 15.43 -11.89 -32.66
C ASP A 276 13.99 -11.32 -32.63
N GLY A 277 13.02 -12.14 -32.23
CA GLY A 277 11.59 -11.83 -32.19
C GLY A 277 11.17 -11.02 -30.96
N ILE A 278 9.89 -10.66 -30.91
CA ILE A 278 9.29 -10.02 -29.73
C ILE A 278 9.24 -11.06 -28.60
N PRO A 279 9.69 -10.74 -27.38
CA PRO A 279 9.63 -11.68 -26.27
C PRO A 279 8.19 -11.91 -25.82
N ASP A 280 7.91 -13.12 -25.33
CA ASP A 280 6.84 -13.32 -24.35
C ASP A 280 7.23 -12.60 -23.06
N ALA A 281 6.57 -11.47 -22.80
CA ALA A 281 6.91 -10.61 -21.68
C ALA A 281 6.71 -11.31 -20.32
N THR A 282 5.78 -12.27 -20.21
CA THR A 282 5.56 -13.04 -18.97
C THR A 282 6.77 -13.93 -18.69
N ALA A 283 7.21 -14.66 -19.70
CA ALA A 283 8.38 -15.53 -19.61
C ALA A 283 9.66 -14.72 -19.36
N ALA A 284 9.86 -13.62 -20.09
CA ALA A 284 11.01 -12.73 -19.90
C ALA A 284 11.07 -12.14 -18.49
N ALA A 285 9.94 -11.66 -17.94
CA ALA A 285 9.86 -11.17 -16.57
C ALA A 285 10.19 -12.25 -15.54
N ARG A 286 9.63 -13.47 -15.69
CA ARG A 286 9.94 -14.59 -14.80
C ARG A 286 11.41 -15.00 -14.85
N LEU A 287 12.01 -15.06 -16.04
CA LEU A 287 13.44 -15.37 -16.19
C LEU A 287 14.34 -14.28 -15.58
N ALA A 288 13.96 -13.01 -15.71
CA ALA A 288 14.66 -11.90 -15.05
C ALA A 288 14.58 -12.02 -13.52
N LEU A 289 13.41 -12.35 -12.95
CA LEU A 289 13.26 -12.60 -11.52
C LEU A 289 14.06 -13.82 -11.04
N VAL A 290 14.11 -14.90 -11.84
CA VAL A 290 14.98 -16.06 -11.57
C VAL A 290 16.45 -15.64 -11.56
N ALA A 291 16.88 -14.79 -12.49
CA ALA A 291 18.23 -14.29 -12.54
C ALA A 291 18.58 -13.53 -11.25
N GLU A 292 17.73 -12.58 -10.84
CA GLU A 292 17.88 -11.80 -9.61
C GLU A 292 17.90 -12.71 -8.36
N ALA A 293 16.95 -13.65 -8.25
CA ALA A 293 16.83 -14.57 -7.11
C ALA A 293 18.03 -15.51 -6.95
N THR A 294 18.80 -15.75 -8.01
CA THR A 294 19.95 -16.68 -8.01
C THR A 294 21.30 -15.99 -8.24
N GLY A 295 21.30 -14.67 -8.43
CA GLY A 295 22.51 -13.85 -8.58
C GLY A 295 23.11 -13.86 -9.97
N LYS A 296 22.33 -14.23 -10.99
CA LYS A 296 22.68 -14.11 -12.40
C LYS A 296 22.31 -12.72 -12.91
N ASP A 297 22.89 -12.34 -14.04
CA ASP A 297 22.60 -11.05 -14.68
C ASP A 297 21.38 -11.18 -15.61
N PRO A 298 20.24 -10.53 -15.30
CA PRO A 298 19.07 -10.52 -16.18
C PRO A 298 19.31 -9.82 -17.53
N ARG A 299 20.40 -9.04 -17.68
CA ARG A 299 20.79 -8.42 -18.95
C ARG A 299 21.59 -9.32 -19.88
N ALA A 300 21.99 -10.49 -19.40
CA ALA A 300 22.78 -11.46 -20.16
C ALA A 300 22.22 -12.89 -20.02
N PHE A 301 20.98 -13.04 -19.57
CA PHE A 301 20.39 -14.33 -19.27
C PHE A 301 20.00 -15.06 -20.56
N GLY A 302 20.55 -16.26 -20.80
CA GLY A 302 20.33 -16.97 -22.06
C GLY A 302 20.92 -16.28 -23.30
N GLY A 303 21.75 -15.24 -23.13
CA GLY A 303 22.23 -14.40 -24.22
C GLY A 303 21.33 -13.20 -24.55
N HIS A 304 20.31 -12.91 -23.74
CA HIS A 304 19.35 -11.83 -23.95
C HIS A 304 19.41 -10.75 -22.86
N ASP A 305 19.10 -9.51 -23.24
CA ASP A 305 18.84 -8.42 -22.30
C ASP A 305 17.34 -8.37 -21.96
N LEU A 306 16.90 -9.27 -21.09
CA LEU A 306 15.47 -9.44 -20.75
C LEU A 306 14.84 -8.13 -20.27
N LEU A 307 15.58 -7.34 -19.50
CA LEU A 307 15.10 -6.06 -18.96
C LEU A 307 15.02 -4.98 -20.05
N GLY A 308 16.03 -4.90 -20.91
CA GLY A 308 16.04 -4.01 -22.07
C GLY A 308 14.88 -4.32 -23.01
N ASP A 309 14.62 -5.60 -23.26
CA ASP A 309 13.53 -6.05 -24.13
C ASP A 309 12.15 -5.77 -23.52
N LEU A 310 11.94 -5.96 -22.21
CA LEU A 310 10.71 -5.55 -21.53
C LEU A 310 10.44 -4.04 -21.72
N VAL A 311 11.45 -3.18 -21.55
CA VAL A 311 11.29 -1.73 -21.77
C VAL A 311 10.99 -1.41 -23.24
N LYS A 312 11.75 -2.01 -24.15
CA LYS A 312 11.66 -1.78 -25.60
C LYS A 312 10.30 -2.18 -26.16
N TYR A 313 9.76 -3.31 -25.72
CA TYR A 313 8.51 -3.87 -26.21
C TYR A 313 7.33 -3.51 -25.30
N THR A 314 7.23 -2.24 -24.93
CA THR A 314 5.99 -1.68 -24.36
C THR A 314 5.06 -1.16 -25.43
N CYS A 315 3.76 -1.18 -25.14
CA CYS A 315 2.74 -0.70 -26.06
C CYS A 315 2.67 0.82 -26.05
N PRO A 316 2.95 1.47 -27.20
CA PRO A 316 3.11 2.93 -27.25
C PRO A 316 1.78 3.68 -27.28
N ARG A 317 0.68 3.03 -27.68
CA ARG A 317 -0.65 3.59 -27.89
C ARG A 317 -1.74 2.54 -27.73
N ASP A 318 -2.99 2.98 -27.63
CA ASP A 318 -4.15 2.11 -27.51
C ASP A 318 -4.52 1.46 -28.86
N ILE A 319 -5.07 0.24 -28.83
CA ILE A 319 -5.70 -0.32 -30.05
C ILE A 319 -6.95 0.52 -30.36
N GLY A 320 -6.90 1.23 -31.50
CA GLY A 320 -7.99 2.07 -32.00
C GLY A 320 -7.50 3.37 -32.66
N ASP A 321 -6.30 3.83 -32.32
CA ASP A 321 -5.68 5.06 -32.86
C ASP A 321 -4.96 4.87 -34.21
N GLY A 322 -5.38 3.90 -35.03
CA GLY A 322 -4.73 3.51 -36.30
C GLY A 322 -4.40 2.01 -36.40
N GLU A 323 -3.35 1.64 -37.13
CA GLU A 323 -2.95 0.24 -37.39
C GLU A 323 -2.70 -0.55 -36.09
N THR A 324 -3.20 -1.79 -36.05
CA THR A 324 -2.97 -2.74 -34.95
C THR A 324 -1.49 -3.07 -34.80
N ILE A 325 -0.92 -2.87 -33.59
CA ILE A 325 0.44 -3.31 -33.27
C ILE A 325 0.37 -4.73 -32.73
N GLU A 326 1.10 -5.66 -33.34
CA GLU A 326 1.17 -7.05 -32.88
C GLU A 326 1.61 -7.14 -31.41
N GLY A 327 0.90 -7.96 -30.65
CA GLY A 327 1.15 -8.17 -29.23
C GLY A 327 0.72 -7.01 -28.32
N CYS A 328 0.08 -5.96 -28.84
CA CYS A 328 -0.39 -4.85 -28.00
C CYS A 328 -1.88 -4.87 -27.76
N PHE A 329 -2.28 -4.63 -26.52
CA PHE A 329 -3.70 -4.46 -26.14
C PHE A 329 -4.05 -3.00 -25.83
N THR A 330 -3.32 -2.34 -24.93
CA THR A 330 -3.52 -0.95 -24.52
C THR A 330 -2.17 -0.28 -24.24
N LYS A 331 -2.10 1.06 -24.29
CA LYS A 331 -0.89 1.80 -23.97
C LYS A 331 -0.37 1.44 -22.58
N GLY A 332 0.94 1.19 -22.48
CA GLY A 332 1.61 0.81 -21.24
C GLY A 332 1.66 -0.70 -20.99
N ASP A 333 0.87 -1.52 -21.70
CA ASP A 333 1.02 -2.97 -21.59
C ASP A 333 2.41 -3.38 -22.12
N PHE A 334 3.12 -4.27 -21.41
CA PHE A 334 4.18 -5.05 -22.05
C PHE A 334 3.59 -5.92 -23.17
N ARG A 335 4.27 -5.97 -24.32
CA ARG A 335 3.77 -6.71 -25.49
C ARG A 335 3.68 -8.19 -25.21
N THR A 336 2.69 -8.84 -25.83
CA THR A 336 2.36 -10.26 -25.69
C THR A 336 1.97 -10.69 -24.27
N THR A 337 1.86 -9.74 -23.34
CA THR A 337 1.27 -9.99 -22.03
C THR A 337 -0.25 -10.16 -22.14
N GLY A 338 -0.75 -11.31 -21.68
CA GLY A 338 -2.19 -11.61 -21.67
C GLY A 338 -2.90 -11.38 -20.34
N GLN A 339 -2.16 -11.16 -19.24
CA GLN A 339 -2.71 -11.16 -17.87
C GLN A 339 -2.08 -10.07 -17.01
N ALA A 340 -2.81 -9.64 -15.97
CA ALA A 340 -2.40 -8.60 -15.04
C ALA A 340 -1.18 -9.02 -14.19
N ASP A 341 -1.12 -10.28 -13.77
CA ASP A 341 0.00 -10.84 -13.00
C ASP A 341 1.33 -10.70 -13.75
N ALA A 342 1.29 -10.89 -15.06
CA ALA A 342 2.46 -10.75 -15.91
C ALA A 342 2.91 -9.28 -16.06
N GLN A 343 1.97 -8.32 -16.11
CA GLN A 343 2.32 -6.89 -16.04
C GLN A 343 3.00 -6.57 -14.70
N ALA A 344 2.45 -7.09 -13.59
CA ALA A 344 3.00 -6.87 -12.26
C ALA A 344 4.41 -7.45 -12.13
N MET A 345 4.63 -8.69 -12.55
CA MET A 345 5.95 -9.33 -12.52
C MET A 345 6.98 -8.60 -13.40
N ALA A 346 6.59 -8.08 -14.56
CA ALA A 346 7.48 -7.28 -15.39
C ALA A 346 7.89 -5.96 -14.72
N VAL A 347 6.94 -5.27 -14.05
CA VAL A 347 7.26 -4.10 -13.22
C VAL A 347 8.22 -4.49 -12.09
N ILE A 348 7.94 -5.58 -11.36
CA ILE A 348 8.80 -6.08 -10.26
C ILE A 348 10.22 -6.39 -10.79
N ALA A 349 10.34 -7.07 -11.92
CA ALA A 349 11.64 -7.40 -12.52
C ALA A 349 12.47 -6.14 -12.82
N LEU A 350 11.84 -5.11 -13.39
CA LEU A 350 12.50 -3.84 -13.70
C LEU A 350 12.97 -3.12 -12.44
N VAL A 351 12.08 -2.92 -11.46
CA VAL A 351 12.42 -2.20 -10.22
C VAL A 351 13.45 -2.93 -9.36
N ASN A 352 13.43 -4.28 -9.33
CA ASN A 352 14.41 -5.08 -8.60
C ASN A 352 15.80 -4.95 -9.19
N ALA A 353 15.90 -4.88 -10.51
CA ALA A 353 17.16 -4.67 -11.22
C ALA A 353 17.62 -3.20 -11.27
N GLY A 354 16.94 -2.29 -10.56
CA GLY A 354 17.26 -0.85 -10.56
C GLY A 354 16.95 -0.14 -11.87
N VAL A 355 16.09 -0.73 -12.72
CA VAL A 355 15.64 -0.14 -13.98
C VAL A 355 14.35 0.63 -13.72
N THR A 356 14.31 1.91 -14.09
CA THR A 356 13.07 2.69 -14.04
C THR A 356 12.04 2.10 -14.99
N PRO A 357 10.90 1.58 -14.49
CA PRO A 357 9.87 1.04 -15.36
C PRO A 357 9.24 2.16 -16.21
N PRO A 358 8.74 1.85 -17.42
CA PRO A 358 7.99 2.83 -18.18
C PRO A 358 6.78 3.33 -17.38
N ALA A 359 6.68 4.65 -17.18
CA ALA A 359 5.67 5.25 -16.31
C ALA A 359 4.23 4.86 -16.68
N HIS A 360 3.96 4.69 -17.98
CA HIS A 360 2.67 4.22 -18.47
C HIS A 360 2.37 2.77 -18.10
N SER A 361 3.38 1.91 -17.94
CA SER A 361 3.22 0.52 -17.48
C SER A 361 2.92 0.45 -15.99
N VAL A 362 3.51 1.33 -15.18
CA VAL A 362 3.15 1.44 -13.75
C VAL A 362 1.73 1.99 -13.60
N ALA A 363 1.40 3.05 -14.34
CA ALA A 363 0.04 3.60 -14.37
C ALA A 363 -0.99 2.56 -14.83
N ARG A 364 -0.61 1.68 -15.76
CA ARG A 364 -1.47 0.62 -16.28
C ARG A 364 -1.95 -0.33 -15.19
N LEU A 365 -1.10 -0.70 -14.23
CA LEU A 365 -1.48 -1.52 -13.08
C LEU A 365 -2.60 -0.84 -12.27
N THR A 366 -2.52 0.48 -12.05
CA THR A 366 -3.55 1.22 -11.29
C THR A 366 -4.91 1.21 -11.99
N HIS A 367 -4.94 1.10 -13.33
CA HIS A 367 -6.18 1.00 -14.11
C HIS A 367 -6.88 -0.36 -14.01
N LEU A 368 -6.22 -1.36 -13.42
CA LEU A 368 -6.79 -2.68 -13.16
C LEU A 368 -7.49 -2.74 -11.79
N GLN A 369 -7.47 -1.66 -11.01
CA GLN A 369 -8.16 -1.60 -9.72
C GLN A 369 -9.67 -1.49 -9.93
N CYS A 370 -10.42 -2.46 -9.41
CA CYS A 370 -11.87 -2.41 -9.39
C CYS A 370 -12.38 -1.44 -8.32
N GLU A 371 -13.68 -1.12 -8.36
CA GLU A 371 -14.27 -0.12 -7.46
C GLU A 371 -14.27 -0.53 -5.99
N ASP A 372 -14.25 -1.84 -5.72
CA ASP A 372 -14.13 -2.39 -4.37
C ASP A 372 -12.69 -2.30 -3.80
N GLY A 373 -11.74 -1.79 -4.58
CA GLY A 373 -10.35 -1.58 -4.22
C GLY A 373 -9.42 -2.76 -4.53
N GLY A 374 -9.95 -3.93 -4.88
CA GLY A 374 -9.16 -5.06 -5.35
C GLY A 374 -8.72 -4.89 -6.81
N PHE A 375 -7.91 -5.82 -7.30
CA PHE A 375 -7.46 -5.87 -8.68
C PHE A 375 -7.96 -7.13 -9.38
N THR A 376 -8.24 -6.99 -10.67
CA THR A 376 -8.57 -8.11 -11.55
C THR A 376 -7.30 -8.78 -12.10
N SER A 377 -7.35 -10.10 -12.32
CA SER A 377 -6.27 -10.83 -13.00
C SER A 377 -6.25 -10.58 -14.52
N VAL A 378 -7.37 -10.10 -15.08
CA VAL A 378 -7.55 -9.91 -16.52
C VAL A 378 -7.18 -8.49 -16.95
N LEU A 379 -6.50 -8.35 -18.10
CA LEU A 379 -6.24 -7.04 -18.68
C LEU A 379 -7.54 -6.41 -19.22
N ILE A 380 -8.12 -5.49 -18.44
CA ILE A 380 -9.30 -4.72 -18.82
C ILE A 380 -8.94 -3.33 -19.34
N ARG A 381 -9.76 -2.76 -20.23
CA ARG A 381 -9.60 -1.34 -20.61
C ARG A 381 -10.15 -0.43 -19.49
N PRO A 382 -9.60 0.78 -19.31
CA PRO A 382 -10.17 1.76 -18.40
C PRO A 382 -11.68 1.98 -18.67
N GLY A 383 -12.51 1.83 -17.64
CA GLY A 383 -13.97 2.02 -17.76
C GLY A 383 -14.76 0.85 -18.35
N SER A 384 -14.12 -0.31 -18.60
CA SER A 384 -14.83 -1.52 -19.01
C SER A 384 -15.83 -1.96 -17.95
N MET A 385 -17.03 -2.39 -18.36
CA MET A 385 -17.98 -3.05 -17.44
C MET A 385 -17.48 -4.47 -17.14
N GLY A 386 -17.58 -4.92 -15.89
CA GLY A 386 -17.20 -6.29 -15.49
C GLY A 386 -15.80 -6.45 -14.86
N CYS A 387 -15.28 -5.46 -14.14
CA CYS A 387 -14.07 -5.64 -13.32
C CYS A 387 -14.39 -6.54 -12.12
N GLU A 388 -13.74 -7.70 -12.03
CA GLU A 388 -13.87 -8.63 -10.92
C GLU A 388 -12.54 -8.73 -10.15
N SER A 389 -12.58 -8.40 -8.86
CA SER A 389 -11.39 -8.43 -8.01
C SER A 389 -11.09 -9.85 -7.53
N GLU A 390 -9.80 -10.19 -7.56
CA GLU A 390 -9.25 -11.46 -7.11
C GLU A 390 -8.16 -11.19 -6.05
N ALA A 391 -8.16 -11.96 -4.96
CA ALA A 391 -7.22 -11.74 -3.87
C ALA A 391 -5.76 -12.02 -4.29
N GLY A 392 -5.54 -13.01 -5.16
CA GLY A 392 -4.22 -13.33 -5.71
C GLY A 392 -3.63 -12.19 -6.55
N ALA A 393 -4.38 -11.74 -7.57
CA ALA A 393 -3.98 -10.61 -8.42
C ALA A 393 -3.81 -9.33 -7.59
N THR A 394 -4.70 -9.10 -6.62
CA THR A 394 -4.58 -7.97 -5.70
C THR A 394 -3.27 -8.01 -4.92
N GLY A 395 -2.89 -9.17 -4.39
CA GLY A 395 -1.64 -9.33 -3.66
C GLY A 395 -0.42 -9.03 -4.53
N LEU A 396 -0.31 -9.65 -5.70
CA LEU A 396 0.83 -9.49 -6.59
C LEU A 396 0.97 -8.05 -7.15
N ILE A 397 -0.14 -7.43 -7.59
CA ILE A 397 -0.12 -6.04 -8.08
C ILE A 397 0.23 -5.07 -6.95
N THR A 398 -0.24 -5.32 -5.73
CA THR A 398 0.11 -4.51 -4.55
C THR A 398 1.61 -4.51 -4.32
N LEU A 399 2.26 -5.68 -4.37
CA LEU A 399 3.71 -5.80 -4.23
C LEU A 399 4.45 -5.02 -5.33
N ALA A 400 3.99 -5.10 -6.58
CA ALA A 400 4.58 -4.35 -7.70
C ALA A 400 4.47 -2.83 -7.52
N LEU A 401 3.29 -2.33 -7.14
CA LEU A 401 3.04 -0.90 -6.94
C LEU A 401 3.73 -0.33 -5.71
N GLU A 402 3.80 -1.10 -4.61
CA GLU A 402 4.55 -0.72 -3.42
C GLU A 402 6.03 -0.56 -3.74
N ARG A 403 6.61 -1.53 -4.46
CA ARG A 403 8.03 -1.49 -4.83
C ARG A 403 8.38 -0.40 -5.82
N ALA A 404 7.45 -0.05 -6.72
CA ALA A 404 7.59 1.05 -7.67
C ALA A 404 7.46 2.43 -7.01
N GLY A 405 6.70 2.54 -5.91
CA GLY A 405 6.46 3.77 -5.16
C GLY A 405 5.41 4.70 -5.80
N GLY A 406 4.85 5.64 -5.02
CA GLY A 406 4.01 6.74 -5.52
C GLY A 406 2.51 6.48 -5.71
N HIS A 407 1.92 5.52 -4.98
CA HIS A 407 0.53 5.09 -5.18
C HIS A 407 -0.25 4.81 -3.88
N GLU A 408 -0.03 5.60 -2.83
CA GLU A 408 -0.52 5.34 -1.47
C GLU A 408 -2.04 5.17 -1.40
N THR A 409 -2.80 5.95 -2.16
CA THR A 409 -4.27 5.84 -2.20
C THR A 409 -4.73 4.54 -2.85
N VAL A 410 -4.03 4.08 -3.90
CA VAL A 410 -4.34 2.83 -4.60
C VAL A 410 -3.97 1.64 -3.71
N LEU A 411 -2.79 1.69 -3.08
CA LEU A 411 -2.32 0.67 -2.12
C LEU A 411 -3.25 0.58 -0.91
N GLN A 412 -3.71 1.71 -0.36
CA GLN A 412 -4.65 1.71 0.76
C GLN A 412 -5.99 1.05 0.39
N LYS A 413 -6.48 1.24 -0.85
CA LYS A 413 -7.70 0.58 -1.32
C LYS A 413 -7.50 -0.93 -1.47
N ALA A 414 -6.35 -1.37 -2.01
CA ALA A 414 -6.00 -2.78 -2.15
C ALA A 414 -5.86 -3.46 -0.78
N ARG A 415 -5.14 -2.83 0.15
CA ARG A 415 -5.04 -3.23 1.56
C ARG A 415 -6.42 -3.42 2.18
N ASN A 416 -7.31 -2.44 1.99
CA ASN A 416 -8.67 -2.47 2.53
C ASN A 416 -9.51 -3.60 1.91
N TYR A 417 -9.35 -3.86 0.61
CA TYR A 417 -9.99 -4.99 -0.06
C TYR A 417 -9.52 -6.32 0.54
N LEU A 418 -8.21 -6.56 0.62
CA LEU A 418 -7.66 -7.81 1.15
C LEU A 418 -8.15 -8.09 2.58
N LYS A 419 -8.22 -7.07 3.44
CA LYS A 419 -8.74 -7.22 4.81
C LYS A 419 -10.23 -7.54 4.87
N ARG A 420 -11.02 -7.05 3.91
CA ARG A 420 -12.46 -7.34 3.81
C ARG A 420 -12.74 -8.70 3.19
N SER A 421 -11.92 -9.13 2.25
CA SER A 421 -12.09 -10.39 1.52
C SER A 421 -11.52 -11.60 2.28
N GLN A 422 -10.87 -11.39 3.43
CA GLN A 422 -10.38 -12.49 4.26
C GLN A 422 -11.56 -13.23 4.90
N LEU A 423 -11.62 -14.55 4.69
CA LEU A 423 -12.65 -15.42 5.25
C LEU A 423 -12.46 -15.59 6.77
N ALA A 424 -13.51 -16.03 7.46
CA ALA A 424 -13.44 -16.32 8.90
C ALA A 424 -12.41 -17.42 9.24
N THR A 425 -12.09 -18.27 8.27
CA THR A 425 -11.05 -19.31 8.35
C THR A 425 -9.62 -18.74 8.26
N GLY A 426 -9.46 -17.45 7.95
CA GLY A 426 -8.17 -16.80 7.70
C GLY A 426 -7.70 -16.85 6.24
N ALA A 427 -8.33 -17.69 5.40
CA ALA A 427 -7.97 -17.86 4.00
C ALA A 427 -8.51 -16.73 3.09
N TRP A 428 -8.00 -16.69 1.86
CA TRP A 428 -8.59 -15.93 0.77
C TRP A 428 -9.12 -16.85 -0.33
N PRO A 429 -10.32 -16.57 -0.87
CA PRO A 429 -10.82 -17.25 -2.06
C PRO A 429 -10.05 -16.83 -3.31
N ALA A 430 -10.13 -17.61 -4.38
CA ALA A 430 -9.57 -17.18 -5.67
C ALA A 430 -10.39 -16.03 -6.27
N VAL A 431 -11.72 -16.14 -6.18
CA VAL A 431 -12.69 -15.13 -6.67
C VAL A 431 -13.68 -14.75 -5.57
N HIS A 432 -14.17 -13.51 -5.60
CA HIS A 432 -14.93 -12.89 -4.50
C HIS A 432 -16.24 -13.60 -4.09
N TYR A 433 -16.80 -14.47 -4.93
CA TYR A 433 -18.04 -15.21 -4.65
C TYR A 433 -17.81 -16.61 -4.06
N GLU A 434 -16.57 -17.09 -4.02
CA GLU A 434 -16.24 -18.36 -3.37
C GLU A 434 -16.29 -18.24 -1.85
N THR A 435 -16.77 -19.31 -1.21
CA THR A 435 -16.86 -19.39 0.26
C THR A 435 -15.71 -20.17 0.90
N THR A 436 -14.79 -20.68 0.09
CA THR A 436 -13.65 -21.52 0.47
C THR A 436 -12.34 -20.84 0.11
N GLY A 437 -11.27 -21.19 0.83
CA GLY A 437 -9.94 -20.65 0.58
C GLY A 437 -9.23 -21.34 -0.59
N THR A 438 -8.26 -20.67 -1.20
CA THR A 438 -7.28 -21.33 -2.07
C THR A 438 -5.86 -21.05 -1.57
N PRO A 439 -4.93 -22.04 -1.62
CA PRO A 439 -3.57 -21.83 -1.15
C PRO A 439 -2.82 -20.71 -1.87
N ALA A 440 -2.95 -20.61 -3.20
CA ALA A 440 -2.26 -19.60 -3.99
C ALA A 440 -2.75 -18.17 -3.70
N ALA A 441 -4.07 -17.95 -3.65
CA ALA A 441 -4.62 -16.63 -3.34
C ALA A 441 -4.29 -16.22 -1.89
N THR A 442 -4.39 -17.15 -0.95
CA THR A 442 -4.02 -16.94 0.45
C THR A 442 -2.54 -16.56 0.59
N ALA A 443 -1.65 -17.23 -0.13
CA ALA A 443 -0.22 -16.95 -0.10
C ALA A 443 0.11 -15.55 -0.67
N TRP A 444 -0.46 -15.18 -1.81
CA TRP A 444 -0.24 -13.84 -2.40
C TRP A 444 -0.80 -12.71 -1.53
N ALA A 445 -2.00 -12.89 -0.97
CA ALA A 445 -2.59 -11.93 -0.05
C ALA A 445 -1.75 -11.77 1.23
N ALA A 446 -1.25 -12.88 1.79
CA ALA A 446 -0.39 -12.85 2.97
C ALA A 446 0.96 -12.14 2.72
N GLN A 447 1.60 -12.39 1.56
CA GLN A 447 2.81 -11.68 1.16
C GLN A 447 2.58 -10.16 1.11
N ALA A 448 1.52 -9.72 0.43
CA ALA A 448 1.20 -8.30 0.28
C ALA A 448 0.84 -7.64 1.61
N LEU A 449 0.02 -8.28 2.45
CA LEU A 449 -0.36 -7.73 3.75
C LEU A 449 0.84 -7.64 4.71
N ARG A 450 1.77 -8.60 4.66
CA ARG A 450 3.01 -8.53 5.43
C ARG A 450 3.88 -7.35 4.97
N ALA A 451 4.06 -7.18 3.66
CA ALA A 451 4.81 -6.05 3.10
C ALA A 451 4.22 -4.69 3.52
N LEU A 452 2.89 -4.58 3.53
CA LEU A 452 2.15 -3.39 3.99
C LEU A 452 2.05 -3.23 5.53
N GLY A 453 2.63 -4.15 6.32
CA GLY A 453 2.65 -4.10 7.78
C GLY A 453 1.38 -4.55 8.50
N ASP A 454 0.47 -5.29 7.84
CA ASP A 454 -0.68 -5.98 8.47
C ASP A 454 -0.32 -7.44 8.83
N GLU A 455 0.75 -7.65 9.59
CA GLU A 455 1.27 -8.98 9.93
C GLU A 455 0.21 -9.90 10.53
N ALA A 456 -0.66 -9.38 11.40
CA ALA A 456 -1.69 -10.19 12.05
C ALA A 456 -2.74 -10.76 11.06
N PHE A 457 -3.03 -10.05 9.97
CA PHE A 457 -3.91 -10.57 8.90
C PHE A 457 -3.17 -11.60 8.04
N ALA A 458 -1.89 -11.35 7.74
CA ALA A 458 -1.04 -12.31 7.04
C ALA A 458 -0.88 -13.61 7.83
N ASP A 459 -0.63 -13.53 9.14
CA ASP A 459 -0.47 -14.68 10.05
C ASP A 459 -1.73 -15.55 10.11
N ALA A 460 -2.93 -14.94 10.04
CA ALA A 460 -4.17 -15.70 9.95
C ALA A 460 -4.24 -16.53 8.65
N GLY A 461 -3.75 -15.99 7.53
CA GLY A 461 -3.61 -16.75 6.28
C GLY A 461 -2.55 -17.85 6.34
N ILE A 462 -1.40 -17.56 6.97
CA ILE A 462 -0.33 -18.56 7.18
C ILE A 462 -0.82 -19.70 8.07
N SER A 463 -1.62 -19.40 9.09
CA SER A 463 -2.23 -20.41 9.94
C SER A 463 -3.14 -21.34 9.14
N TRP A 464 -4.03 -20.79 8.30
CA TRP A 464 -4.86 -21.60 7.43
C TRP A 464 -4.04 -22.47 6.47
N LEU A 465 -2.97 -21.92 5.87
CA LEU A 465 -2.05 -22.70 5.03
C LEU A 465 -1.41 -23.86 5.81
N SER A 466 -1.05 -23.66 7.07
CA SER A 466 -0.46 -24.74 7.88
C SER A 466 -1.42 -25.93 8.07
N GLU A 467 -2.72 -25.67 8.18
CA GLU A 467 -3.76 -26.71 8.31
C GLU A 467 -4.02 -27.46 6.99
N HIS A 468 -3.72 -26.81 5.86
CA HIS A 468 -3.98 -27.33 4.49
C HIS A 468 -2.71 -27.83 3.78
N GLN A 469 -1.57 -27.88 4.49
CA GLN A 469 -0.36 -28.49 3.96
C GLN A 469 -0.51 -30.02 3.97
N LEU A 470 -0.39 -30.64 2.80
CA LEU A 470 -0.54 -32.08 2.64
C LEU A 470 0.64 -32.83 3.28
N ARG A 471 0.44 -34.12 3.61
CA ARG A 471 1.51 -34.95 4.23
C ARG A 471 2.76 -35.09 3.37
N THR A 472 2.61 -34.95 2.06
CA THR A 472 3.70 -34.88 1.07
C THR A 472 4.55 -33.61 1.21
N GLY A 473 4.04 -32.58 1.88
CA GLY A 473 4.67 -31.27 2.07
C GLY A 473 4.16 -30.19 1.13
N GLY A 474 3.44 -30.54 0.06
CA GLY A 474 2.88 -29.58 -0.90
C GLY A 474 1.43 -29.18 -0.63
N PHE A 475 0.88 -28.39 -1.54
CA PHE A 475 -0.46 -27.79 -1.47
C PHE A 475 -1.28 -28.09 -2.73
N GLY A 476 -2.59 -28.22 -2.59
CA GLY A 476 -3.54 -28.35 -3.72
C GLY A 476 -3.90 -27.01 -4.36
N PHE A 477 -4.72 -27.04 -5.42
CA PHE A 477 -5.29 -25.82 -6.01
C PHE A 477 -6.46 -25.28 -5.16
N ALA A 478 -7.29 -26.19 -4.64
CA ALA A 478 -8.45 -25.89 -3.81
C ALA A 478 -8.28 -26.39 -2.35
N GLU A 479 -9.19 -25.96 -1.48
CA GLU A 479 -9.23 -26.34 -0.06
C GLU A 479 -9.38 -27.85 0.17
N ASP A 480 -10.12 -28.54 -0.68
CA ASP A 480 -10.43 -29.98 -0.59
C ASP A 480 -9.52 -30.88 -1.42
N ASP A 481 -8.55 -30.31 -2.15
CA ASP A 481 -7.62 -31.05 -2.97
C ASP A 481 -6.67 -31.91 -2.12
N THR A 482 -6.55 -33.19 -2.48
CA THR A 482 -5.66 -34.13 -1.79
C THR A 482 -4.29 -34.30 -2.45
N GLU A 483 -4.08 -33.66 -3.61
CA GLU A 483 -2.86 -33.78 -4.40
C GLU A 483 -2.02 -32.51 -4.36
N SER A 484 -0.71 -32.67 -4.15
CA SER A 484 0.21 -31.54 -4.19
C SER A 484 0.45 -31.05 -5.61
N ARG A 485 0.41 -29.73 -5.78
CA ARG A 485 0.58 -29.01 -7.04
C ARG A 485 1.68 -27.97 -6.89
N LEU A 486 2.52 -27.82 -7.92
CA LEU A 486 3.75 -27.05 -7.78
C LEU A 486 3.51 -25.56 -7.60
N TYR A 487 2.62 -24.98 -8.42
CA TYR A 487 2.31 -23.56 -8.37
C TYR A 487 1.84 -23.09 -6.96
N PRO A 488 0.76 -23.65 -6.37
CA PRO A 488 0.34 -23.24 -5.03
C PRO A 488 1.38 -23.54 -3.95
N THR A 489 2.14 -24.63 -4.10
CA THR A 489 3.22 -24.98 -3.16
C THR A 489 4.35 -23.95 -3.18
N ALA A 490 4.75 -23.49 -4.37
CA ALA A 490 5.80 -22.50 -4.50
C ALA A 490 5.39 -21.17 -3.86
N THR A 491 4.19 -20.66 -4.18
CA THR A 491 3.68 -19.42 -3.59
C THR A 491 3.53 -19.52 -2.07
N ALA A 492 3.04 -20.66 -1.55
CA ALA A 492 2.90 -20.89 -0.11
C ALA A 492 4.26 -21.02 0.60
N ALA A 493 5.27 -21.59 -0.05
CA ALA A 493 6.63 -21.65 0.49
C ALA A 493 7.26 -20.26 0.61
N VAL A 494 7.05 -19.37 -0.37
CA VAL A 494 7.49 -17.97 -0.31
C VAL A 494 6.84 -17.24 0.87
N ALA A 495 5.51 -17.33 0.98
CA ALA A 495 4.77 -16.70 2.08
C ALA A 495 5.15 -17.28 3.45
N GLY A 496 5.30 -18.60 3.54
CA GLY A 496 5.69 -19.33 4.75
C GLY A 496 7.11 -19.03 5.23
N ALA A 497 8.02 -18.66 4.32
CA ALA A 497 9.36 -18.20 4.65
C ALA A 497 9.38 -16.77 5.23
N GLY A 498 8.22 -16.10 5.27
CA GLY A 498 8.08 -14.71 5.74
C GLY A 498 8.58 -13.67 4.74
N GLY A 499 8.90 -14.08 3.51
CA GLY A 499 9.29 -13.20 2.40
C GLY A 499 8.16 -12.97 1.41
N ASP A 500 8.52 -12.36 0.28
CA ASP A 500 7.63 -12.04 -0.82
C ASP A 500 8.42 -12.10 -2.14
N LEU A 501 7.74 -12.13 -3.29
CA LEU A 501 8.41 -12.22 -4.59
C LEU A 501 9.41 -11.08 -4.85
N VAL A 502 9.15 -9.87 -4.35
CA VAL A 502 10.02 -8.69 -4.55
C VAL A 502 11.32 -8.85 -3.77
N SER A 503 11.27 -9.44 -2.58
CA SER A 503 12.44 -9.65 -1.72
C SER A 503 13.32 -10.86 -2.11
N LEU A 504 12.93 -11.66 -3.12
CA LEU A 504 13.73 -12.77 -3.65
C LEU A 504 14.88 -12.27 -4.55
N THR A 505 15.90 -11.68 -3.94
CA THR A 505 17.14 -11.26 -4.62
C THR A 505 18.36 -11.93 -3.96
N ALA A 506 19.33 -12.38 -4.77
CA ALA A 506 20.55 -13.05 -4.29
C ALA A 506 21.60 -12.08 -3.74
N LYS A 507 21.54 -10.82 -4.19
CA LYS A 507 22.19 -9.71 -3.48
C LYS A 507 21.29 -9.37 -2.29
N PRO A 508 21.83 -9.13 -1.08
CA PRO A 508 21.04 -8.46 -0.06
C PRO A 508 20.45 -7.21 -0.69
N THR A 509 19.14 -7.06 -0.64
CA THR A 509 18.49 -5.81 -1.00
C THR A 509 19.24 -4.70 -0.28
N GLU A 510 19.88 -3.77 -1.02
CA GLU A 510 20.07 -2.44 -0.46
C GLU A 510 18.67 -2.03 0.02
N PRO A 511 18.47 -1.73 1.31
CA PRO A 511 17.13 -1.62 1.85
C PRO A 511 16.37 -0.55 1.06
N SER A 512 15.38 -1.00 0.30
CA SER A 512 14.32 -0.15 -0.23
C SER A 512 13.60 0.43 0.97
N THR A 513 13.53 1.77 1.01
CA THR A 513 12.80 2.62 1.97
C THR A 513 12.48 1.96 3.31
N PRO A 514 13.27 2.24 4.36
CA PRO A 514 13.11 1.60 5.64
C PRO A 514 11.71 1.81 6.22
N THR A 515 11.03 0.70 6.45
CA THR A 515 9.74 0.63 7.14
C THR A 515 9.87 1.35 8.47
N THR A 516 9.02 2.35 8.69
CA THR A 516 8.87 3.01 9.99
C THR A 516 8.70 1.94 11.07
N PRO A 517 9.44 2.00 12.20
CA PRO A 517 9.28 1.05 13.29
C PRO A 517 7.80 0.93 13.73
N PRO A 518 7.36 -0.24 14.22
CA PRO A 518 6.00 -0.41 14.75
C PRO A 518 5.66 0.71 15.74
N ALA A 519 4.46 1.27 15.62
CA ALA A 519 3.99 2.30 16.55
C ALA A 519 3.99 1.76 17.99
N GLY A 520 4.73 2.40 18.90
CA GLY A 520 4.67 2.15 20.35
C GLY A 520 5.93 1.61 21.03
N GLU A 521 7.01 1.28 20.32
CA GLU A 521 8.25 0.73 20.92
C GLU A 521 9.45 1.71 21.01
N GLY A 522 9.27 3.00 20.69
CA GLY A 522 10.37 3.98 20.67
C GLY A 522 9.91 5.42 20.79
N PRO A 523 10.83 6.41 20.63
CA PRO A 523 10.47 7.82 20.69
C PRO A 523 9.49 8.21 19.56
N ASP A 524 8.74 9.30 19.76
CA ASP A 524 7.86 9.89 18.77
C ASP A 524 8.70 10.60 17.69
N LEU A 525 9.01 9.87 16.62
CA LEU A 525 9.84 10.37 15.52
C LEU A 525 9.18 11.53 14.78
N LYS A 526 7.84 11.59 14.74
CA LYS A 526 7.13 12.70 14.09
C LYS A 526 7.33 13.99 14.88
N LYS A 527 7.24 13.95 16.20
CA LYS A 527 7.59 15.09 17.06
C LYS A 527 9.06 15.44 16.94
N GLY A 528 9.94 14.45 16.88
CA GLY A 528 11.37 14.64 16.65
C GLY A 528 11.66 15.39 15.34
N VAL A 529 11.06 14.96 14.23
CA VAL A 529 11.18 15.65 12.94
C VAL A 529 10.62 17.07 13.03
N THR A 530 9.44 17.25 13.64
CA THR A 530 8.83 18.58 13.83
C THR A 530 9.74 19.51 14.64
N TYR A 531 10.40 18.97 15.67
CA TYR A 531 11.38 19.71 16.47
C TYR A 531 12.57 20.17 15.61
N LEU A 532 13.11 19.27 14.78
CA LEU A 532 14.27 19.53 13.91
C LEU A 532 13.96 20.52 12.79
N THR A 533 12.80 20.42 12.15
CA THR A 533 12.44 21.26 10.99
C THR A 533 11.72 22.55 11.37
N ALA A 534 11.54 22.81 12.66
CA ALA A 534 11.00 24.08 13.16
C ALA A 534 11.79 25.28 12.57
N PRO A 535 11.13 26.29 11.97
CA PRO A 535 11.80 27.41 11.31
C PRO A 535 12.74 28.24 12.22
N SER A 536 12.52 28.21 13.53
CA SER A 536 13.39 28.84 14.52
C SER A 536 14.74 28.12 14.69
N ARG A 537 14.84 26.86 14.27
CA ARG A 537 16.03 26.01 14.38
C ARG A 537 16.68 25.79 13.01
N LEU A 538 15.90 25.33 12.03
CA LEU A 538 16.37 25.08 10.67
C LEU A 538 16.27 26.35 9.81
N VAL A 539 17.13 27.32 10.11
CA VAL A 539 17.08 28.64 9.47
C VAL A 539 17.64 28.53 8.05
N GLN A 540 16.75 28.69 7.06
CA GLN A 540 17.03 28.53 5.62
C GLN A 540 17.72 27.19 5.27
N GLY A 541 17.34 26.10 5.95
CA GLY A 541 17.95 24.78 5.72
C GLY A 541 19.30 24.57 6.41
N ARG A 542 19.65 25.35 7.45
CA ARG A 542 20.90 25.18 8.21
C ARG A 542 20.67 25.28 9.70
N PHE A 543 21.46 24.54 10.46
CA PHE A 543 21.53 24.67 11.91
C PHE A 543 22.65 25.61 12.34
N TYR A 544 22.41 26.32 13.45
CA TYR A 544 23.32 27.31 14.03
C TYR A 544 23.51 27.01 15.52
N GLU A 545 24.70 26.56 15.92
CA GLU A 545 25.00 26.34 17.35
C GLU A 545 25.32 27.66 18.09
N SER A 546 25.79 28.68 17.36
CA SER A 546 26.17 29.98 17.93
C SER A 546 24.98 30.93 18.00
N ARG A 547 24.97 31.78 19.04
CA ARG A 547 23.95 32.82 19.36
C ARG A 547 23.10 33.24 18.15
N PRO A 548 21.77 33.35 18.29
CA PRO A 548 20.89 33.83 17.22
C PRO A 548 21.48 35.06 16.51
N GLY A 549 21.65 34.97 15.19
CA GLY A 549 22.24 36.05 14.37
C GLY A 549 23.75 35.96 14.11
N SER A 550 24.46 34.92 14.58
CA SER A 550 25.90 34.74 14.29
C SER A 550 26.23 34.58 12.81
N GLY A 551 25.28 34.12 12.00
CA GLY A 551 25.47 33.82 10.57
C GLY A 551 26.36 32.60 10.30
N PHE A 552 26.88 31.94 11.34
CA PHE A 552 27.82 30.82 11.25
C PHE A 552 27.08 29.48 11.29
N ALA A 553 26.84 28.88 10.12
CA ALA A 553 26.18 27.58 10.06
C ALA A 553 27.10 26.46 10.57
N ASP A 554 26.54 25.51 11.32
CA ASP A 554 27.22 24.25 11.63
C ASP A 554 26.86 23.22 10.54
N TYR A 555 27.77 23.07 9.57
CA TYR A 555 27.63 22.11 8.48
C TYR A 555 27.58 20.67 8.96
N GLY A 556 28.38 20.32 9.97
CA GLY A 556 28.41 18.97 10.51
C GLY A 556 27.09 18.56 11.15
N LEU A 557 26.51 19.46 11.95
CA LEU A 557 25.19 19.29 12.57
C LEU A 557 24.07 19.35 11.53
N THR A 558 24.18 20.23 10.54
CA THR A 558 23.20 20.32 9.44
C THR A 558 23.14 19.00 8.66
N ILE A 559 24.30 18.36 8.42
CA ILE A 559 24.36 17.02 7.82
C ILE A 559 23.75 15.96 8.75
N ASP A 560 23.97 16.03 10.07
CA ASP A 560 23.31 15.10 11.01
C ASP A 560 21.78 15.22 10.97
N GLY A 561 21.27 16.45 10.84
CA GLY A 561 19.86 16.70 10.56
C GLY A 561 19.39 16.05 9.27
N ALA A 562 20.14 16.22 8.19
CA ALA A 562 19.81 15.60 6.92
C ALA A 562 19.80 14.07 7.01
N TYR A 563 20.72 13.45 7.74
CA TYR A 563 20.66 12.01 8.02
C TYR A 563 19.41 11.60 8.80
N ALA A 564 19.01 12.37 9.81
CA ALA A 564 17.79 12.12 10.57
C ALA A 564 16.54 12.20 9.68
N LEU A 565 16.47 13.20 8.80
CA LEU A 565 15.37 13.35 7.85
C LEU A 565 15.39 12.26 6.77
N ALA A 566 16.56 11.86 6.29
CA ALA A 566 16.68 10.76 5.32
C ALA A 566 16.28 9.42 5.93
N ALA A 567 16.65 9.19 7.20
CA ALA A 567 16.29 7.97 7.94
C ALA A 567 14.78 7.88 8.21
N THR A 568 14.16 9.00 8.63
CA THR A 568 12.74 9.01 9.01
C THR A 568 11.78 9.23 7.84
N GLY A 569 12.19 9.97 6.81
CA GLY A 569 11.29 10.41 5.74
C GLY A 569 10.26 11.44 6.15
N GLY A 570 10.38 12.00 7.36
CA GLY A 570 9.31 12.82 7.93
C GLY A 570 9.17 14.20 7.30
N ASP A 571 10.19 14.67 6.56
CA ASP A 571 10.18 15.98 5.90
C ASP A 571 11.20 16.02 4.72
N ASN A 572 10.77 15.52 3.56
CA ASN A 572 11.62 15.47 2.37
C ASN A 572 11.89 16.87 1.77
N ALA A 573 11.04 17.86 2.03
CA ALA A 573 11.23 19.20 1.51
C ALA A 573 12.33 19.94 2.28
N ALA A 574 12.34 19.84 3.62
CA ALA A 574 13.43 20.33 4.45
C ALA A 574 14.75 19.61 4.15
N LEU A 575 14.71 18.28 3.96
CA LEU A 575 15.88 17.49 3.54
C LEU A 575 16.43 17.98 2.19
N ARG A 576 15.56 18.16 1.20
CA ARG A 576 15.95 18.71 -0.10
C ARG A 576 16.56 20.11 0.02
N ASN A 577 16.00 20.98 0.85
CA ASN A 577 16.56 22.32 1.09
C ASN A 577 18.01 22.26 1.62
N ILE A 578 18.28 21.37 2.57
CA ILE A 578 19.63 21.17 3.13
C ILE A 578 20.59 20.68 2.03
N VAL A 579 20.20 19.63 1.30
CA VAL A 579 21.03 18.97 0.30
C VAL A 579 21.31 19.91 -0.87
N ASP A 580 20.28 20.54 -1.44
CA ASP A 580 20.43 21.48 -2.55
C ASP A 580 21.29 22.68 -2.16
N PHE A 581 21.22 23.16 -0.91
CA PHE A 581 22.10 24.23 -0.42
C PHE A 581 23.57 23.81 -0.47
N MET A 582 23.92 22.60 -0.03
CA MET A 582 25.31 22.13 -0.05
C MET A 582 25.78 21.82 -1.48
N ASP A 583 24.93 21.14 -2.25
CA ASP A 583 25.23 20.65 -3.60
C ASP A 583 25.40 21.79 -4.61
N LYS A 584 24.60 22.85 -4.49
CA LYS A 584 24.69 24.05 -5.35
C LYS A 584 25.74 25.07 -4.87
N GLY A 585 26.61 24.68 -3.93
CA GLY A 585 27.69 25.55 -3.43
C GLY A 585 27.20 26.73 -2.58
N GLY A 586 26.06 26.58 -1.92
CA GLY A 586 25.45 27.58 -1.06
C GLY A 586 26.38 28.06 0.06
N LYS A 587 26.20 29.32 0.47
CA LYS A 587 27.01 29.99 1.47
C LYS A 587 26.18 30.42 2.68
N ASP A 588 26.76 30.31 3.87
CA ASP A 588 26.18 30.80 5.11
C ASP A 588 26.30 32.33 5.23
N GLY A 589 25.83 32.90 6.34
CA GLY A 589 25.89 34.34 6.60
C GLY A 589 27.31 34.90 6.71
N GLN A 590 28.32 34.03 6.84
CA GLN A 590 29.74 34.37 6.86
C GLN A 590 30.44 34.07 5.52
N LYS A 591 29.66 33.82 4.46
CA LYS A 591 30.14 33.46 3.11
C LYS A 591 30.92 32.14 3.05
N ARG A 592 30.76 31.26 4.03
CA ARG A 592 31.38 29.93 4.06
C ARG A 592 30.43 28.91 3.45
N GLY A 593 30.95 27.98 2.67
CA GLY A 593 30.23 26.85 2.07
C GLY A 593 30.69 25.53 2.66
N ILE A 594 30.18 24.42 2.11
CA ILE A 594 30.55 23.07 2.54
C ILE A 594 32.07 22.82 2.47
N HIS A 595 32.75 23.37 1.45
CA HIS A 595 34.20 23.20 1.26
C HIS A 595 35.05 23.99 2.24
N ASP A 596 34.53 25.07 2.82
CA ASP A 596 35.20 25.81 3.90
C ASP A 596 35.17 25.02 5.22
N TRP A 597 34.30 24.02 5.33
CA TRP A 597 34.21 23.10 6.47
C TRP A 597 34.93 21.76 6.22
N THR A 598 34.84 21.20 5.00
CA THR A 598 35.59 19.98 4.64
C THR A 598 37.07 20.25 4.38
N LEU A 599 37.42 21.49 4.05
CA LEU A 599 38.76 21.93 3.63
C LEU A 599 39.26 21.19 2.38
N VAL A 600 38.36 20.61 1.60
CA VAL A 600 38.69 19.89 0.35
C VAL A 600 39.39 20.85 -0.63
N GLY A 601 40.38 20.32 -1.35
CA GLY A 601 41.22 21.12 -2.25
C GLY A 601 42.37 21.87 -1.56
N THR A 602 42.46 21.86 -0.23
CA THR A 602 43.58 22.45 0.54
C THR A 602 44.50 21.38 1.12
N THR A 603 45.65 21.79 1.67
CA THR A 603 46.55 20.90 2.44
C THR A 603 45.95 20.42 3.76
N TYR A 604 44.85 21.03 4.21
CA TYR A 604 44.18 20.73 5.47
C TYR A 604 42.87 19.94 5.29
N ALA A 605 42.65 19.37 4.10
CA ALA A 605 41.47 18.57 3.77
C ALA A 605 41.19 17.49 4.83
N ASN A 606 40.00 17.53 5.43
CA ASN A 606 39.64 16.68 6.56
C ASN A 606 38.88 15.44 6.09
N GLY A 607 39.49 14.25 6.19
CA GLY A 607 38.88 13.01 5.70
C GLY A 607 37.55 12.64 6.37
N GLY A 608 37.38 12.98 7.65
CA GLY A 608 36.11 12.77 8.34
C GLY A 608 34.99 13.66 7.80
N SER A 609 35.26 14.94 7.61
CA SER A 609 34.28 15.89 7.06
C SER A 609 33.94 15.60 5.60
N ILE A 610 34.95 15.26 4.78
CA ILE A 610 34.75 14.86 3.38
C ILE A 610 33.91 13.58 3.30
N GLY A 611 34.26 12.55 4.08
CA GLY A 611 33.49 11.31 4.17
C GLY A 611 32.04 11.57 4.60
N LYS A 612 31.84 12.45 5.60
CA LYS A 612 30.50 12.82 6.06
C LYS A 612 29.67 13.51 4.98
N ALA A 613 30.25 14.39 4.17
CA ALA A 613 29.53 15.02 3.07
C ALA A 613 29.22 14.03 1.93
N ALA A 614 30.16 13.14 1.61
CA ALA A 614 29.99 12.12 0.58
C ALA A 614 28.91 11.09 0.95
N VAL A 615 28.88 10.61 2.20
CA VAL A 615 27.82 9.70 2.67
C VAL A 615 26.45 10.39 2.60
N LEU A 616 26.34 11.69 2.91
CA LEU A 616 25.09 12.44 2.73
C LEU A 616 24.64 12.43 1.28
N ALA A 617 25.54 12.79 0.34
CA ALA A 617 25.22 12.79 -1.08
C ALA A 617 24.67 11.43 -1.54
N GLN A 618 25.38 10.35 -1.18
CA GLN A 618 24.96 8.98 -1.48
C GLN A 618 23.62 8.61 -0.84
N SER A 619 23.39 9.03 0.42
CA SER A 619 22.14 8.75 1.12
C SER A 619 20.90 9.39 0.50
N VAL A 620 21.06 10.39 -0.37
CA VAL A 620 19.94 11.07 -1.04
C VAL A 620 19.98 10.97 -2.58
N GLY A 621 20.78 10.02 -3.10
CA GLY A 621 20.90 9.78 -4.54
C GLY A 621 21.61 10.89 -5.32
N ARG A 622 22.42 11.73 -4.65
CA ARG A 622 23.34 12.68 -5.31
C ARG A 622 24.68 12.01 -5.59
N ASP A 623 25.37 12.45 -6.64
CA ASP A 623 26.68 11.90 -6.99
C ASP A 623 27.76 12.49 -6.05
N PRO A 624 28.42 11.68 -5.20
CA PRO A 624 29.51 12.18 -4.36
C PRO A 624 30.78 12.58 -5.15
N ARG A 625 30.85 12.25 -6.45
CA ARG A 625 31.92 12.70 -7.36
C ARG A 625 31.65 14.09 -7.95
N ASP A 626 30.44 14.62 -7.78
CA ASP A 626 30.08 15.99 -8.14
C ASP A 626 29.13 16.58 -7.09
N PHE A 627 29.63 16.75 -5.87
CA PHE A 627 28.85 17.32 -4.77
C PHE A 627 29.43 18.67 -4.34
N GLY A 628 28.68 19.75 -4.55
CA GLY A 628 29.22 21.10 -4.37
C GLY A 628 30.29 21.44 -5.41
N GLY A 629 30.33 20.75 -6.56
CA GLY A 629 31.35 20.92 -7.60
C GLY A 629 32.73 20.34 -7.24
N GLN A 630 32.80 19.35 -6.34
CA GLN A 630 34.03 18.64 -5.98
C GLN A 630 33.82 17.13 -6.02
N ASP A 631 34.86 16.41 -6.47
CA ASP A 631 34.92 14.94 -6.34
C ASP A 631 35.41 14.57 -4.94
N LEU A 632 34.46 14.29 -4.05
CA LEU A 632 34.75 13.95 -2.66
C LEU A 632 35.40 12.57 -2.53
N ILE A 633 35.13 11.66 -3.46
CA ILE A 633 35.66 10.30 -3.45
C ILE A 633 37.14 10.30 -3.88
N ALA A 634 37.46 11.01 -4.96
CA ALA A 634 38.85 11.24 -5.36
C ALA A 634 39.63 12.05 -4.31
N ALA A 635 38.97 13.02 -3.66
CA ALA A 635 39.58 13.76 -2.56
C ALA A 635 39.98 12.85 -1.40
N LEU A 636 39.11 11.91 -0.98
CA LEU A 636 39.44 10.91 0.05
C LEU A 636 40.64 10.05 -0.35
N ALA A 637 40.69 9.56 -1.59
CA ALA A 637 41.81 8.76 -2.08
C ALA A 637 43.13 9.55 -2.07
N LYS A 638 43.08 10.83 -2.44
CA LYS A 638 44.25 11.72 -2.45
C LYS A 638 44.82 11.96 -1.05
N ILE A 639 43.98 12.01 -0.02
CA ILE A 639 44.40 12.30 1.36
C ILE A 639 44.62 11.05 2.20
N THR A 640 44.61 9.85 1.59
CA THR A 640 45.01 8.62 2.26
C THR A 640 46.50 8.68 2.59
N CYS A 641 46.81 8.71 3.89
CA CYS A 641 48.15 8.80 4.42
C CYS A 641 49.00 7.60 3.97
N GLN A 642 50.15 7.87 3.38
CA GLN A 642 51.11 6.84 2.96
C GLN A 642 52.02 6.38 4.10
N ALA A 643 52.21 7.24 5.09
CA ALA A 643 53.00 6.97 6.30
C ALA A 643 52.53 7.87 7.44
N LYS A 644 53.01 7.59 8.65
CA LYS A 644 52.84 8.46 9.81
C LYS A 644 53.66 9.75 9.64
N THR A 645 53.09 10.90 9.99
CA THR A 645 53.79 12.20 9.99
C THR A 645 54.27 12.60 11.40
N SER A 646 55.10 13.65 11.48
CA SER A 646 55.55 14.23 12.76
C SER A 646 54.39 14.86 13.55
N THR A 647 53.43 15.46 12.84
CA THR A 647 52.19 15.97 13.42
C THR A 647 51.17 14.85 13.46
N ARG A 648 51.05 14.19 14.61
CA ARG A 648 50.28 12.95 14.73
C ARG A 648 48.80 13.06 14.35
N GLN A 649 48.21 14.23 14.54
CA GLN A 649 46.82 14.53 14.20
C GLN A 649 46.60 14.71 12.69
N GLU A 650 47.68 14.87 11.90
CA GLU A 650 47.61 14.92 10.43
C GLU A 650 47.53 13.50 9.87
N CYS A 651 48.53 12.66 10.11
CA CYS A 651 48.55 11.27 9.65
C CYS A 651 49.10 10.35 10.74
N ALA A 652 48.22 9.51 11.32
CA ALA A 652 48.62 8.62 12.41
C ALA A 652 49.38 7.37 11.95
N ALA A 653 49.05 6.86 10.75
CA ALA A 653 49.68 5.70 10.13
C ALA A 653 49.30 5.61 8.64
N LYS A 654 49.89 4.64 7.93
CA LYS A 654 49.49 4.28 6.56
C LYS A 654 48.02 3.83 6.53
N GLY A 655 47.25 4.28 5.55
CA GLY A 655 45.82 3.98 5.38
C GLY A 655 44.87 4.88 6.17
N ASN A 656 45.35 5.66 7.14
CA ASN A 656 44.54 6.71 7.77
C ASN A 656 44.17 7.78 6.74
N TYR A 657 42.98 8.39 6.79
CA TYR A 657 42.74 9.64 6.07
C TYR A 657 43.30 10.82 6.85
N ALA A 658 43.89 11.79 6.14
CA ALA A 658 44.44 12.98 6.78
C ALA A 658 43.40 13.68 7.67
N TYR A 659 43.80 14.03 8.89
CA TYR A 659 42.97 14.68 9.92
C TYR A 659 41.71 13.92 10.35
N ALA A 660 41.58 12.63 10.01
CA ALA A 660 40.59 11.72 10.58
C ALA A 660 41.10 11.19 11.94
N THR A 661 41.00 12.03 12.96
CA THR A 661 41.56 11.80 14.31
C THR A 661 40.74 10.86 15.21
N SER A 662 39.72 10.18 14.69
CA SER A 662 38.91 9.21 15.43
C SER A 662 38.45 8.07 14.51
N VAL A 663 38.16 6.92 15.09
CA VAL A 663 37.59 5.79 14.33
C VAL A 663 36.26 6.19 13.71
N PHE A 664 35.41 6.94 14.42
CA PHE A 664 34.18 7.51 13.84
C PHE A 664 34.44 8.26 12.51
N LYS A 665 35.45 9.15 12.49
CA LYS A 665 35.82 9.92 11.29
C LYS A 665 36.43 9.05 10.20
N GLN A 666 37.29 8.09 10.57
CA GLN A 666 37.88 7.14 9.63
C GLN A 666 36.79 6.30 8.95
N SER A 667 35.84 5.79 9.73
CA SER A 667 34.70 4.99 9.27
C SER A 667 33.88 5.73 8.22
N LEU A 668 33.57 7.01 8.42
CA LEU A 668 32.84 7.81 7.41
C LEU A 668 33.55 7.88 6.06
N GLY A 669 34.87 8.07 6.04
CA GLY A 669 35.65 8.09 4.80
C GLY A 669 35.70 6.72 4.12
N VAL A 670 35.89 5.65 4.89
CA VAL A 670 35.87 4.27 4.36
C VAL A 670 34.50 3.93 3.80
N MET A 671 33.44 4.23 4.55
CA MET A 671 32.05 4.01 4.15
C MET A 671 31.72 4.74 2.85
N ALA A 672 32.13 6.00 2.71
CA ALA A 672 31.94 6.77 1.48
C ALA A 672 32.56 6.08 0.25
N GLN A 673 33.82 5.65 0.35
CA GLN A 673 34.50 4.97 -0.76
C GLN A 673 33.88 3.61 -1.08
N LEU A 674 33.54 2.80 -0.06
CA LEU A 674 32.89 1.50 -0.27
C LEU A 674 31.52 1.63 -0.94
N ARG A 675 30.68 2.56 -0.47
CA ARG A 675 29.38 2.88 -1.08
C ARG A 675 29.51 3.44 -2.50
N ALA A 676 30.63 4.09 -2.82
CA ALA A 676 30.91 4.58 -4.17
C ALA A 676 31.47 3.51 -5.12
N GLY A 677 31.67 2.28 -4.64
CA GLY A 677 32.27 1.18 -5.41
C GLY A 677 33.81 1.21 -5.51
N GLU A 678 34.50 2.14 -4.82
CA GLU A 678 35.95 2.36 -4.90
C GLU A 678 36.76 1.40 -4.03
N LYS A 679 36.56 0.10 -4.22
CA LYS A 679 37.17 -0.96 -3.38
C LYS A 679 38.69 -0.92 -3.37
N ALA A 680 39.32 -0.59 -4.50
CA ALA A 680 40.78 -0.53 -4.62
C ALA A 680 41.36 0.64 -3.81
N ALA A 681 40.77 1.83 -3.91
CA ALA A 681 41.19 3.00 -3.13
C ALA A 681 40.90 2.81 -1.63
N ALA A 682 39.80 2.12 -1.29
CA ALA A 682 39.42 1.82 0.09
C ALA A 682 40.26 0.71 0.74
N ALA A 683 41.06 -0.07 0.00
CA ALA A 683 41.74 -1.24 0.53
C ALA A 683 42.68 -0.91 1.72
N GLU A 684 43.53 0.12 1.60
CA GLU A 684 44.41 0.54 2.69
C GLU A 684 43.65 1.18 3.86
N PRO A 685 42.67 2.09 3.64
CA PRO A 685 41.79 2.59 4.68
C PRO A 685 41.00 1.52 5.44
N VAL A 686 40.50 0.49 4.75
CA VAL A 686 39.82 -0.66 5.33
C VAL A 686 40.78 -1.47 6.19
N ALA A 687 41.97 -1.81 5.67
CA ALA A 687 42.97 -2.55 6.42
C ALA A 687 43.39 -1.80 7.69
N TYR A 688 43.56 -0.49 7.58
CA TYR A 688 43.84 0.36 8.73
C TYR A 688 42.69 0.38 9.74
N LEU A 689 41.44 0.58 9.31
CA LEU A 689 40.27 0.53 10.19
C LEU A 689 40.16 -0.82 10.92
N LYS A 690 40.34 -1.94 10.22
CA LYS A 690 40.33 -3.29 10.82
C LYS A 690 41.46 -3.46 11.85
N SER A 691 42.63 -2.87 11.62
CA SER A 691 43.76 -2.93 12.56
C SER A 691 43.52 -2.22 13.90
N LEU A 692 42.52 -1.33 13.94
CA LEU A 692 42.14 -0.58 15.15
C LEU A 692 41.14 -1.35 16.04
N GLN A 693 40.67 -2.53 15.61
CA GLN A 693 39.79 -3.36 16.41
C GLN A 693 40.58 -3.98 17.58
N HIS A 694 40.10 -3.77 18.80
CA HIS A 694 40.62 -4.38 20.02
C HIS A 694 40.24 -5.87 20.11
N PRO A 695 41.00 -6.74 20.80
CA PRO A 695 40.65 -8.15 21.00
C PRO A 695 39.25 -8.41 21.58
N SER A 696 38.66 -7.43 22.27
CA SER A 696 37.28 -7.49 22.77
C SER A 696 36.21 -7.38 21.69
N GLY A 697 36.58 -7.07 20.43
CA GLY A 697 35.65 -6.81 19.32
C GLY A 697 35.31 -5.33 19.12
N ALA A 698 35.66 -4.47 20.06
CA ALA A 698 35.35 -3.04 20.03
C ALA A 698 36.43 -2.22 19.34
N TRP A 699 36.11 -1.00 18.92
CA TRP A 699 37.09 -0.06 18.37
C TRP A 699 37.43 1.05 19.37
N VAL A 700 38.70 1.45 19.34
CA VAL A 700 39.19 2.63 20.06
C VAL A 700 38.51 3.91 19.58
N SER A 701 38.41 4.92 20.45
CA SER A 701 37.79 6.20 20.10
C SER A 701 38.66 7.05 19.18
N LEU A 702 39.85 7.41 19.65
CA LEU A 702 40.75 8.38 19.02
C LEU A 702 41.85 7.65 18.24
N ILE A 703 42.19 8.24 17.09
CA ILE A 703 43.30 7.81 16.25
C ILE A 703 44.48 8.75 16.50
N GLY A 704 45.66 8.16 16.65
CA GLY A 704 46.88 8.92 16.92
C GLY A 704 47.10 9.27 18.39
N GLU A 705 46.18 8.98 19.30
CA GLU A 705 46.39 9.16 20.74
C GLU A 705 45.89 7.94 21.51
N PRO A 706 46.49 7.61 22.67
CA PRO A 706 45.98 6.52 23.50
C PRO A 706 44.52 6.76 23.86
N SER A 707 43.65 5.83 23.50
CA SER A 707 42.23 5.87 23.86
C SER A 707 41.67 4.46 24.03
N GLY A 708 40.65 4.33 24.86
CA GLY A 708 39.95 3.07 25.10
C GLY A 708 38.84 2.81 24.07
N PRO A 709 38.29 1.59 24.04
CA PRO A 709 37.12 1.29 23.23
C PRO A 709 35.86 2.02 23.72
N GLU A 710 35.00 2.43 22.79
CA GLU A 710 33.74 3.10 23.11
C GLU A 710 32.62 2.80 22.09
N VAL A 711 31.39 3.13 22.45
CA VAL A 711 30.16 2.72 21.74
C VAL A 711 30.04 3.34 20.35
N ASP A 712 30.27 4.64 20.22
CA ASP A 712 30.01 5.42 19.01
C ASP A 712 30.94 4.95 17.88
N SER A 713 32.24 4.87 18.15
CA SER A 713 33.25 4.37 17.19
C SER A 713 33.06 2.91 16.86
N THR A 714 32.67 2.07 17.84
CA THR A 714 32.41 0.64 17.59
C THR A 714 31.20 0.46 16.68
N ALA A 715 30.10 1.17 16.92
CA ALA A 715 28.92 1.12 16.05
C ALA A 715 29.23 1.63 14.64
N MET A 716 29.94 2.75 14.50
CA MET A 716 30.34 3.27 13.19
C MET A 716 31.28 2.34 12.44
N ALA A 717 32.28 1.76 13.11
CA ALA A 717 33.19 0.81 12.50
C ALA A 717 32.45 -0.47 12.08
N ALA A 718 31.55 -1.00 12.92
CA ALA A 718 30.73 -2.16 12.59
C ALA A 718 29.87 -1.91 11.33
N MET A 719 29.12 -0.80 11.29
CA MET A 719 28.33 -0.41 10.11
C MET A 719 29.16 -0.23 8.83
N THR A 720 30.44 0.14 8.98
CA THR A 720 31.36 0.33 7.85
C THR A 720 31.94 -1.00 7.36
N VAL A 721 32.41 -1.83 8.29
CA VAL A 721 33.03 -3.13 7.99
C VAL A 721 32.00 -4.13 7.47
N ASP A 722 30.74 -4.01 7.88
CA ASP A 722 29.64 -4.83 7.39
C ASP A 722 29.38 -4.71 5.87
N LEU A 723 29.81 -3.60 5.25
CA LEU A 723 29.79 -3.44 3.79
C LEU A 723 30.72 -4.42 3.05
N LEU A 724 31.59 -5.12 3.78
CA LEU A 724 32.53 -6.09 3.24
C LEU A 724 31.97 -7.51 3.44
N PRO A 725 31.76 -8.29 2.36
CA PRO A 725 31.09 -9.59 2.44
C PRO A 725 32.03 -10.73 2.86
N ASP A 726 33.32 -10.45 3.15
CA ASP A 726 34.28 -11.47 3.52
C ASP A 726 34.08 -11.96 4.96
N ALA A 727 34.36 -13.25 5.19
CA ALA A 727 34.12 -13.91 6.46
C ALA A 727 34.87 -13.27 7.65
N ASP A 728 36.07 -12.73 7.41
CA ASP A 728 36.86 -12.09 8.47
C ASP A 728 36.24 -10.77 8.91
N SER A 729 35.73 -9.98 7.95
CA SER A 729 34.98 -8.74 8.23
C SER A 729 33.68 -9.05 8.97
N GLN A 730 32.94 -10.07 8.55
CA GLN A 730 31.69 -10.48 9.21
C GLN A 730 31.95 -10.99 10.64
N ALA A 731 33.00 -11.78 10.86
CA ALA A 731 33.41 -12.19 12.20
C ALA A 731 33.86 -11.01 13.08
N ALA A 732 34.46 -9.97 12.49
CA ALA A 732 34.80 -8.74 13.20
C ALA A 732 33.54 -7.96 13.61
N VAL A 733 32.53 -7.87 12.73
CA VAL A 733 31.22 -7.26 13.03
C VAL A 733 30.51 -8.03 14.15
N ASP A 734 30.44 -9.36 14.08
CA ASP A 734 29.81 -10.19 15.12
C ASP A 734 30.38 -9.92 16.53
N LYS A 735 31.70 -9.80 16.64
CA LYS A 735 32.38 -9.46 17.90
C LYS A 735 32.03 -8.03 18.35
N ALA A 736 31.93 -7.09 17.42
CA ALA A 736 31.53 -5.71 17.70
C ALA A 736 30.11 -5.65 18.28
N LEU A 737 29.16 -6.36 17.66
CA LEU A 737 27.76 -6.38 18.08
C LEU A 737 27.60 -7.06 19.44
N ALA A 738 28.31 -8.17 19.68
CA ALA A 738 28.34 -8.81 20.99
C ALA A 738 28.89 -7.87 22.07
N TRP A 739 29.95 -7.12 21.77
CA TRP A 739 30.51 -6.14 22.69
C TRP A 739 29.54 -4.97 22.94
N LEU A 740 28.91 -4.42 21.90
CA LEU A 740 27.90 -3.35 22.01
C LEU A 740 26.76 -3.81 22.90
N ALA A 741 26.19 -4.99 22.66
CA ALA A 741 25.11 -5.55 23.48
C ALA A 741 25.50 -5.67 24.95
N ALA A 742 26.77 -5.98 25.25
CA ALA A 742 27.28 -6.05 26.62
C ALA A 742 27.51 -4.68 27.29
N GLN A 743 27.55 -3.58 26.52
CA GLN A 743 27.64 -2.22 27.08
C GLN A 743 26.27 -1.64 27.48
N GLN A 744 25.18 -2.28 27.07
CA GLN A 744 23.85 -1.77 27.37
C GLN A 744 23.58 -1.77 28.88
N LYS A 745 23.10 -0.63 29.39
CA LYS A 745 22.77 -0.44 30.80
C LYS A 745 21.40 -1.03 31.15
N ASP A 746 21.11 -1.14 32.45
CA ASP A 746 19.86 -1.72 32.96
C ASP A 746 18.60 -0.99 32.49
N ASP A 747 18.69 0.30 32.19
CA ASP A 747 17.58 1.11 31.67
C ASP A 747 17.50 1.15 30.14
N GLY A 748 18.39 0.42 29.44
CA GLY A 748 18.46 0.38 27.98
C GLY A 748 19.39 1.39 27.34
N GLY A 749 19.87 2.37 28.11
CA GLY A 749 20.82 3.36 27.62
C GLY A 749 22.25 2.81 27.49
N PHE A 750 23.16 3.64 27.00
CA PHE A 750 24.54 3.26 26.71
C PHE A 750 25.53 4.26 27.29
N PRO A 751 26.72 3.81 27.73
CA PRO A 751 27.77 4.71 28.17
C PRO A 751 28.29 5.55 26.99
N GLY A 752 28.48 6.85 27.24
CA GLY A 752 29.14 7.78 26.32
C GLY A 752 29.80 8.91 27.10
N ALA A 753 30.36 9.90 26.38
CA ALA A 753 31.13 11.00 26.99
C ALA A 753 30.36 11.79 28.06
N SER A 754 29.02 11.85 27.94
CA SER A 754 28.12 12.55 28.88
C SER A 754 27.44 11.61 29.89
N GLY A 755 27.94 10.39 30.08
CA GLY A 755 27.33 9.40 30.99
C GLY A 755 26.38 8.46 30.26
N ASN A 756 25.10 8.42 30.64
CA ASN A 756 24.11 7.58 29.97
C ASN A 756 23.55 8.30 28.72
N SER A 757 24.28 8.15 27.60
CA SER A 757 24.25 9.01 26.43
C SER A 757 23.11 8.67 25.47
N VAL A 758 22.36 9.70 25.03
CA VAL A 758 21.33 9.56 23.99
C VAL A 758 21.95 9.25 22.63
N ASN A 759 23.05 9.91 22.27
CA ASN A 759 23.78 9.65 21.04
C ASN A 759 24.24 8.18 20.96
N SER A 760 24.91 7.72 22.02
CA SER A 760 25.48 6.38 22.06
C SER A 760 24.40 5.30 22.03
N ALA A 761 23.24 5.55 22.66
CA ALA A 761 22.09 4.66 22.53
C ALA A 761 21.52 4.63 21.11
N ALA A 762 21.46 5.77 20.43
CA ALA A 762 20.97 5.86 19.05
C ALA A 762 21.91 5.14 18.06
N LEU A 763 23.23 5.31 18.20
CA LEU A 763 24.23 4.58 17.40
C LEU A 763 24.24 3.08 17.72
N ALA A 764 24.07 2.70 18.99
CA ALA A 764 23.96 1.30 19.37
C ALA A 764 22.72 0.64 18.75
N VAL A 765 21.59 1.36 18.65
CA VAL A 765 20.41 0.87 17.92
C VAL A 765 20.75 0.58 16.45
N GLN A 766 21.43 1.50 15.76
CA GLN A 766 21.86 1.28 14.36
C GLN A 766 22.86 0.12 14.23
N GLY A 767 23.87 0.06 15.10
CA GLY A 767 24.87 -1.01 15.08
C GLY A 767 24.26 -2.38 15.35
N LEU A 768 23.46 -2.52 16.42
CA LEU A 768 22.81 -3.79 16.76
C LEU A 768 21.78 -4.23 15.69
N SER A 769 21.21 -3.29 14.93
CA SER A 769 20.27 -3.60 13.86
C SER A 769 20.91 -4.29 12.64
N LEU A 770 22.26 -4.34 12.56
CA LEU A 770 22.95 -5.18 11.58
C LEU A 770 22.62 -6.68 11.74
N ASP A 771 22.25 -7.10 12.96
CA ASP A 771 21.67 -8.43 13.24
C ASP A 771 20.44 -8.26 14.16
N ALA A 772 19.43 -7.56 13.64
CA ALA A 772 18.22 -7.25 14.37
C ALA A 772 17.49 -8.47 14.99
N PRO A 773 17.39 -9.64 14.33
CA PRO A 773 16.77 -10.82 14.94
C PRO A 773 17.45 -11.23 16.24
N LYS A 774 18.80 -11.24 16.26
CA LYS A 774 19.59 -11.64 17.43
C LYS A 774 19.54 -10.63 18.57
N TYR A 775 19.54 -9.34 18.26
CA TYR A 775 19.62 -8.25 19.25
C TYR A 775 18.30 -7.50 19.48
N SER A 776 17.17 -8.08 19.06
CA SER A 776 15.83 -7.49 19.14
C SER A 776 15.50 -6.94 20.54
N SER A 777 15.79 -7.69 21.60
CA SER A 777 15.57 -7.27 22.99
C SER A 777 16.36 -6.01 23.36
N GLN A 778 17.65 -5.97 23.02
CA GLN A 778 18.53 -4.84 23.27
C GLN A 778 18.06 -3.61 22.47
N ILE A 779 17.67 -3.79 21.21
CA ILE A 779 17.15 -2.72 20.35
C ILE A 779 15.87 -2.12 20.94
N SER A 780 14.88 -2.94 21.29
CA SER A 780 13.62 -2.46 21.89
C SER A 780 13.87 -1.76 23.23
N LYS A 781 14.81 -2.23 24.06
CA LYS A 781 15.17 -1.59 25.32
C LYS A 781 15.85 -0.23 25.10
N ALA A 782 16.74 -0.12 24.11
CA ALA A 782 17.40 1.13 23.75
C ALA A 782 16.42 2.16 23.17
N ARG A 783 15.47 1.73 22.34
CA ARG A 783 14.39 2.60 21.85
C ARG A 783 13.49 3.12 22.97
N LYS A 784 13.16 2.28 23.96
CA LYS A 784 12.45 2.71 25.19
C LYS A 784 13.25 3.72 26.01
N PHE A 785 14.56 3.51 26.13
CA PHE A 785 15.45 4.50 26.72
C PHE A 785 15.38 5.83 25.98
N LEU A 786 15.54 5.85 24.65
CA LEU A 786 15.44 7.06 23.84
C LEU A 786 14.08 7.76 24.01
N ALA A 787 12.97 7.01 24.02
CA ALA A 787 11.64 7.54 24.30
C ALA A 787 11.56 8.24 25.66
N SER A 788 12.19 7.67 26.70
CA SER A 788 12.23 8.28 28.03
C SER A 788 13.08 9.57 28.10
N GLN A 789 13.92 9.82 27.10
CA GLN A 789 14.76 11.02 27.01
C GLN A 789 14.20 12.08 26.06
N GLN A 790 13.09 11.80 25.38
CA GLN A 790 12.40 12.75 24.52
C GLN A 790 11.53 13.71 25.36
N ASN A 791 11.70 15.00 25.13
CA ASN A 791 10.97 16.07 25.80
C ASN A 791 9.63 16.38 25.09
N GLY A 792 8.76 17.15 25.76
CA GLY A 792 7.42 17.47 25.24
C GLY A 792 7.42 18.25 23.92
N ASP A 793 8.50 18.98 23.61
CA ASP A 793 8.68 19.71 22.35
C ASP A 793 9.19 18.83 21.19
N GLY A 794 9.46 17.55 21.45
CA GLY A 794 9.95 16.57 20.49
C GLY A 794 11.47 16.40 20.45
N GLY A 795 12.23 17.33 21.03
CA GLY A 795 13.68 17.23 21.14
C GLY A 795 14.13 16.30 22.26
N PHE A 796 15.44 16.06 22.34
CA PHE A 796 16.02 15.07 23.27
C PHE A 796 17.03 15.70 24.21
N ASN A 797 17.09 15.18 25.44
CA ASN A 797 18.18 15.48 26.37
C ASN A 797 19.50 14.88 25.86
N VAL A 798 20.65 15.42 26.29
CA VAL A 798 21.98 14.89 25.89
C VAL A 798 22.24 13.51 26.52
N ALA A 799 21.88 13.35 27.78
CA ALA A 799 22.09 12.13 28.54
C ALA A 799 21.11 12.06 29.72
N LYS A 800 20.76 10.84 30.14
CA LYS A 800 19.92 10.65 31.32
C LYS A 800 20.68 11.06 32.59
N GLY A 801 20.05 11.92 33.39
CA GLY A 801 20.66 12.53 34.58
C GLY A 801 21.60 13.70 34.26
N GLY A 802 21.69 14.12 32.99
CA GLY A 802 22.40 15.34 32.57
C GLY A 802 21.53 16.59 32.64
N GLN A 803 21.97 17.66 31.95
CA GLN A 803 21.19 18.89 31.83
C GLN A 803 19.82 18.61 31.19
N THR A 804 18.77 19.13 31.82
CA THR A 804 17.40 19.01 31.32
C THR A 804 17.14 20.03 30.21
N GLY A 805 16.43 19.59 29.17
CA GLY A 805 16.07 20.42 28.02
C GLY A 805 16.54 19.81 26.70
N SER A 806 15.88 20.20 25.62
CA SER A 806 16.14 19.67 24.29
C SER A 806 17.43 20.23 23.71
N ASP A 807 18.36 19.34 23.39
CA ASP A 807 19.60 19.64 22.69
C ASP A 807 19.47 19.28 21.20
N LEU A 808 19.89 20.18 20.32
CA LEU A 808 19.71 20.01 18.88
C LEU A 808 20.53 18.84 18.33
N ARG A 809 21.79 18.68 18.78
CA ARG A 809 22.69 17.63 18.32
C ARG A 809 22.20 16.26 18.78
N ALA A 810 21.87 16.12 20.06
CA ALA A 810 21.26 14.91 20.60
C ALA A 810 19.96 14.55 19.87
N SER A 811 19.15 15.56 19.51
CA SER A 811 17.91 15.34 18.75
C SER A 811 18.17 14.82 17.34
N THR A 812 19.13 15.38 16.59
CA THR A 812 19.46 14.86 15.25
C THR A 812 19.91 13.40 15.30
N GLN A 813 20.74 13.06 16.28
CA GLN A 813 21.27 11.70 16.45
C GLN A 813 20.19 10.72 16.91
N ALA A 814 19.35 11.10 17.87
CA ALA A 814 18.28 10.25 18.39
C ALA A 814 17.20 9.97 17.35
N VAL A 815 16.76 11.01 16.62
CA VAL A 815 15.69 10.88 15.61
C VAL A 815 16.12 9.95 14.48
N GLY A 816 17.35 10.12 13.96
CA GLY A 816 17.89 9.22 12.94
C GLY A 816 18.20 7.83 13.49
N GLY A 817 18.91 7.73 14.61
CA GLY A 817 19.40 6.45 15.13
C GLY A 817 18.31 5.54 15.69
N ALA A 818 17.21 6.09 16.22
CA ALA A 818 16.07 5.29 16.67
C ALA A 818 15.45 4.42 15.57
N THR A 819 15.62 4.77 14.30
CA THR A 819 15.17 3.96 13.15
C THR A 819 15.90 2.62 13.04
N GLY A 820 17.13 2.52 13.55
CA GLY A 820 17.99 1.35 13.36
C GLY A 820 18.65 1.25 11.98
N ILE A 821 18.46 2.24 11.11
CA ILE A 821 19.05 2.21 9.76
C ILE A 821 20.55 2.49 9.86
N SER A 822 21.36 1.56 9.35
CA SER A 822 22.81 1.74 9.23
C SER A 822 23.14 2.86 8.24
N PHE A 823 24.12 3.71 8.55
CA PHE A 823 24.65 4.69 7.57
C PHE A 823 25.18 4.01 6.30
N GLY A 824 25.68 2.76 6.42
CA GLY A 824 26.13 1.95 5.30
C GLY A 824 25.01 1.58 4.32
N ALA A 825 23.75 1.61 4.78
CA ALA A 825 22.57 1.22 4.03
C ALA A 825 21.54 2.36 3.86
N LEU A 826 21.79 3.53 4.46
CA LEU A 826 20.87 4.66 4.46
C LEU A 826 20.69 5.22 3.05
N THR A 827 19.46 5.20 2.56
CA THR A 827 19.03 5.78 1.27
C THR A 827 17.68 6.47 1.41
N ARG A 828 17.48 7.54 0.62
CA ARG A 828 16.25 8.31 0.53
C ARG A 828 16.16 8.95 -0.85
N ASP A 829 15.26 8.46 -1.69
CA ASP A 829 15.02 9.13 -2.97
C ASP A 829 14.32 10.47 -2.75
N LEU A 830 14.86 11.52 -3.36
CA LEU A 830 14.26 12.85 -3.37
C LEU A 830 13.56 13.14 -4.71
N THR A 831 13.63 12.27 -5.71
CA THR A 831 13.00 12.47 -7.02
C THR A 831 11.51 12.82 -6.85
N GLY A 832 11.03 13.81 -7.61
CA GLY A 832 9.64 14.30 -7.50
C GLY A 832 9.34 15.21 -6.31
N THR A 833 10.29 15.45 -5.38
CA THR A 833 10.10 16.42 -4.28
C THR A 833 10.53 17.82 -4.67
N THR A 834 9.86 18.85 -4.13
CA THR A 834 10.16 20.26 -4.35
C THR A 834 10.78 20.91 -3.10
N PRO A 835 11.77 21.81 -3.26
CA PRO A 835 12.29 22.59 -2.15
C PRO A 835 11.18 23.46 -1.52
N GLU A 836 11.17 23.60 -0.20
CA GLU A 836 10.26 24.55 0.46
C GLU A 836 10.73 26.00 0.23
N PRO A 837 9.82 26.95 -0.04
CA PRO A 837 10.18 28.36 -0.16
C PRO A 837 10.85 28.87 1.12
N ILE A 838 12.13 29.21 1.01
CA ILE A 838 12.91 29.78 2.12
C ILE A 838 12.43 31.22 2.35
N PRO A 839 11.95 31.60 3.55
CA PRO A 839 11.61 32.98 3.85
C PRO A 839 12.86 33.87 3.75
N SER A 840 12.82 34.86 2.86
CA SER A 840 13.92 35.80 2.67
C SER A 840 13.97 36.83 3.81
N THR A 841 15.04 36.83 4.60
CA THR A 841 15.39 37.94 5.49
C THR A 841 16.15 39.00 4.69
N SER A 842 15.42 39.84 3.94
CA SER A 842 16.02 40.98 3.23
C SER A 842 16.35 42.11 4.21
N GLY A 843 17.64 42.28 4.52
CA GLY A 843 18.21 43.52 5.04
C GLY A 843 19.36 43.98 4.15
N GLY A 844 19.26 45.18 3.55
CA GLY A 844 20.33 45.78 2.74
C GLY A 844 19.94 46.95 1.84
N THR A 845 19.84 48.14 2.42
CA THR A 845 19.96 49.53 1.90
C THR A 845 20.40 49.80 0.44
N SER A 846 19.59 50.54 -0.34
CA SER A 846 19.71 52.01 -0.60
C SER A 846 19.06 52.45 -1.92
N GLY A 847 18.19 53.47 -1.87
CA GLY A 847 17.80 54.28 -3.05
C GLY A 847 16.33 54.72 -3.18
N GLY A 848 15.89 55.74 -2.41
CA GLY A 848 14.96 56.77 -2.94
C GLY A 848 13.44 56.70 -2.70
N SER A 849 13.02 57.28 -1.57
CA SER A 849 11.85 58.18 -1.37
C SER A 849 10.39 57.67 -1.14
N ALA A 850 9.95 57.96 0.09
CA ALA A 850 8.67 58.59 0.52
C ALA A 850 7.43 57.74 0.92
N GLY A 851 7.20 57.71 2.26
CA GLY A 851 5.90 57.61 2.96
C GLY A 851 5.46 56.19 3.32
N GLY A 852 5.16 55.79 4.57
CA GLY A 852 5.09 56.42 5.88
C GLY A 852 4.36 55.44 6.83
N ASN A 853 4.89 55.26 8.06
CA ASN A 853 4.32 54.62 9.27
C ASN A 853 3.65 53.23 9.16
N GLY A 854 3.96 52.21 9.95
CA GLY A 854 4.81 52.04 11.13
C GLY A 854 4.72 50.58 11.58
N SER A 855 5.83 50.04 12.08
CA SER A 855 5.96 48.65 12.55
C SER A 855 5.12 48.37 13.80
N PRO A 856 4.48 47.19 13.94
CA PRO A 856 4.00 46.69 15.22
C PRO A 856 5.12 45.94 15.96
N VAL A 857 5.46 46.41 17.16
CA VAL A 857 6.24 45.66 18.15
C VAL A 857 5.26 44.90 19.05
N ILE A 858 5.47 43.59 19.14
CA ILE A 858 4.79 42.68 20.07
C ILE A 858 5.41 42.89 21.45
N VAL A 859 4.57 43.21 22.45
CA VAL A 859 4.90 42.99 23.86
C VAL A 859 3.75 42.23 24.51
N THR A 860 4.02 40.97 24.83
CA THR A 860 3.34 40.15 25.84
C THR A 860 3.64 40.70 27.24
N PRO A 861 2.65 40.86 28.13
CA PRO A 861 2.91 41.00 29.56
C PRO A 861 2.54 39.72 30.33
N GLY A 862 3.42 39.30 31.23
CA GLY A 862 3.10 38.32 32.26
C GLY A 862 4.30 37.69 32.98
N GLU A 863 5.16 38.51 33.59
CA GLU A 863 6.06 38.05 34.66
C GLU A 863 5.57 38.55 36.03
N SER A 864 5.70 37.70 37.05
CA SER A 864 5.74 38.06 38.46
C SER A 864 6.83 37.19 39.11
N GLY A 865 7.84 37.69 39.83
CA GLY A 865 8.18 39.06 40.15
C GLY A 865 9.46 39.16 41.00
N GLY A 866 9.81 40.41 41.34
CA GLY A 866 10.78 40.82 42.37
C GLY A 866 12.20 41.06 41.84
N GLY A 867 12.84 42.22 41.97
CA GLY A 867 12.52 43.48 42.66
C GLY A 867 13.81 44.32 42.79
N SER A 868 13.65 45.63 43.03
CA SER A 868 14.65 46.69 43.27
C SER A 868 15.36 47.24 42.02
N GLY A 869 15.48 48.56 41.79
CA GLY A 869 14.98 49.71 42.54
C GLY A 869 15.39 51.02 41.84
N SER A 870 14.53 52.04 42.01
CA SER A 870 14.81 53.49 42.06
C SER A 870 15.48 54.20 40.86
N ALA A 871 14.78 55.14 40.20
CA ALA A 871 14.68 56.54 40.66
C ALA A 871 14.23 57.50 39.52
N GLY A 872 13.22 58.34 39.83
CA GLY A 872 12.97 59.67 39.22
C GLY A 872 12.28 59.68 37.85
N GLY A 873 11.17 60.35 37.62
CA GLY A 873 10.43 61.33 38.42
C GLY A 873 9.62 62.21 37.47
N SER A 874 8.40 62.57 37.90
CA SER A 874 7.49 63.58 37.34
C SER A 874 6.95 63.34 35.91
N GLY A 875 5.65 63.46 35.64
CA GLY A 875 4.52 63.90 36.44
C GLY A 875 3.38 64.29 35.48
N GLY A 876 2.15 64.26 35.99
CA GLY A 876 1.10 65.14 35.51
C GLY A 876 -0.06 64.50 34.75
N GLY A 877 -1.14 64.23 35.50
CA GLY A 877 -2.53 64.42 35.08
C GLY A 877 -3.11 63.33 34.17
N GLY A 878 -4.21 62.65 34.51
CA GLY A 878 -5.22 62.94 35.50
C GLY A 878 -6.58 62.61 34.90
N GLY A 879 -7.34 61.76 35.60
CA GLY A 879 -8.80 61.85 35.61
C GLY A 879 -9.59 61.00 34.62
N GLY A 880 -10.30 60.01 35.17
CA GLY A 880 -11.71 59.83 34.85
C GLY A 880 -12.08 58.68 33.93
N GLY A 881 -12.40 57.51 34.49
CA GLY A 881 -13.58 56.77 34.02
C GLY A 881 -14.86 57.47 34.52
N PRO A 882 -16.07 56.93 34.31
CA PRO A 882 -16.45 55.71 33.59
C PRO A 882 -17.66 55.94 32.65
N LEU A 883 -18.22 54.83 32.17
CA LEU A 883 -19.60 54.60 31.69
C LEU A 883 -19.80 54.34 30.20
N ALA A 884 -20.37 53.15 30.01
CA ALA A 884 -21.04 52.62 28.86
C ALA A 884 -22.38 53.34 28.58
N SER A 885 -23.07 52.80 27.55
CA SER A 885 -24.42 53.14 27.06
C SER A 885 -24.37 54.21 25.96
N THR A 886 -24.99 54.07 24.79
CA THR A 886 -26.20 53.38 24.30
C THR A 886 -26.02 53.26 22.77
N GLY A 887 -26.79 52.53 21.98
CA GLY A 887 -28.11 51.90 22.10
C GLY A 887 -28.34 51.13 20.80
N ALA A 888 -29.03 49.99 20.87
CA ALA A 888 -30.47 49.89 20.64
C ALA A 888 -30.74 49.87 19.12
N GLN A 889 -31.22 48.75 18.56
CA GLN A 889 -32.62 48.26 18.58
C GLN A 889 -32.96 48.08 17.08
N VAL A 890 -33.67 47.08 16.55
CA VAL A 890 -34.80 46.24 16.95
C VAL A 890 -34.70 45.00 16.02
N GLY A 891 -34.81 43.75 16.48
CA GLY A 891 -36.05 43.05 16.88
C GLY A 891 -36.56 42.23 15.67
N VAL A 892 -36.96 40.96 15.80
CA VAL A 892 -37.97 40.46 16.73
C VAL A 892 -37.85 38.92 16.90
N LEU A 893 -37.72 38.51 18.17
CA LEU A 893 -38.24 37.31 18.89
C LEU A 893 -37.93 35.89 18.36
N ALA A 894 -37.10 35.06 18.99
CA ALA A 894 -37.11 34.49 20.36
C ALA A 894 -38.05 33.28 20.57
N ALA A 895 -37.40 32.14 20.85
CA ALA A 895 -37.83 30.97 21.61
C ALA A 895 -39.31 30.85 22.02
N ALA A 896 -40.08 30.03 21.30
CA ALA A 896 -41.36 29.48 21.78
C ALA A 896 -41.68 28.06 21.25
N ALA A 897 -40.68 27.24 20.91
CA ALA A 897 -40.90 25.83 20.53
C ALA A 897 -40.85 24.81 21.70
N PRO A 898 -40.14 25.03 22.83
CA PRO A 898 -40.13 24.05 23.93
C PRO A 898 -41.44 23.99 24.75
N ALA A 899 -42.36 24.93 24.56
CA ALA A 899 -43.65 24.95 25.27
C ALA A 899 -44.74 24.09 24.60
N LEU A 900 -44.58 23.73 23.31
CA LEU A 900 -45.54 22.89 22.57
C LEU A 900 -45.29 21.38 22.76
N THR A 901 -44.07 21.01 23.14
CA THR A 901 -43.69 19.60 23.39
C THR A 901 -44.12 19.11 24.77
N LEU A 902 -44.34 20.00 25.74
CA LEU A 902 -44.84 19.65 27.08
C LEU A 902 -46.37 19.68 27.19
N GLY A 903 -47.08 20.36 26.27
CA GLY A 903 -48.55 20.35 26.18
C GLY A 903 -49.14 19.11 25.50
N GLY A 904 -48.46 18.55 24.50
CA GLY A 904 -48.90 17.34 23.77
C GLY A 904 -48.78 16.03 24.58
N TRP A 905 -47.86 16.01 25.55
CA TRP A 905 -47.63 14.87 26.45
C TRP A 905 -48.74 14.70 27.51
N GLY A 906 -49.51 15.77 27.79
CA GLY A 906 -50.67 15.74 28.69
C GLY A 906 -51.96 15.19 28.06
N LEU A 907 -52.18 15.39 26.75
CA LEU A 907 -53.42 15.03 26.07
C LEU A 907 -53.44 13.56 25.57
N THR A 908 -52.29 12.96 25.29
CA THR A 908 -52.20 11.54 24.90
C THR A 908 -52.26 10.58 26.11
N ARG A 909 -51.89 11.06 27.32
CA ARG A 909 -52.05 10.31 28.59
C ARG A 909 -53.50 10.20 29.07
N ALA A 910 -54.43 11.03 28.55
CA ALA A 910 -55.87 10.92 28.83
C ALA A 910 -56.56 9.86 27.95
N ALA A 911 -56.07 9.61 26.73
CA ALA A 911 -56.62 8.57 25.83
C ALA A 911 -56.16 7.15 26.19
N LYS A 912 -55.10 7.00 26.98
CA LYS A 912 -54.63 5.70 27.52
C LYS A 912 -55.44 5.19 28.74
N ARG A 913 -56.52 5.87 29.16
CA ARG A 913 -57.27 5.55 30.39
C ARG A 913 -58.67 4.92 30.20
N ARG A 914 -59.04 4.45 28.99
CA ARG A 914 -60.37 3.81 28.79
C ARG A 914 -60.45 2.37 28.27
N ARG A 915 -59.36 1.68 27.93
CA ARG A 915 -59.42 0.22 27.68
C ARG A 915 -58.14 -0.50 28.12
N ARG A 916 -57.88 -0.52 29.43
CA ARG A 916 -57.31 -1.70 30.10
C ARG A 916 -58.49 -2.65 30.35
N THR A 917 -58.48 -3.88 29.82
CA THR A 917 -59.10 -5.08 30.40
C THR A 917 -58.89 -6.29 29.47
N GLY A 918 -58.28 -7.36 29.98
CA GLY A 918 -58.25 -8.74 29.43
C GLY A 918 -57.15 -8.97 28.38
N ALA A 919 -56.03 -9.69 28.58
CA ALA A 919 -55.79 -11.03 29.14
C ALA A 919 -56.25 -12.19 28.22
N GLY A 920 -55.27 -12.93 27.67
CA GLY A 920 -55.32 -14.39 27.46
C GLY A 920 -55.69 -14.92 26.08
N ALA A 921 -54.68 -15.44 25.36
CA ALA A 921 -54.61 -16.74 24.66
C ALA A 921 -53.49 -16.69 23.59
#